data_AF-A0AA39JCF4-F1
#
_entry.id   AF-A0AA39JCF4-F1
#
_cell.length_a   1.000
_cell.length_b   1.000
_cell.length_c   1.000
_cell.angle_alpha   90.00
_cell.angle_beta   90.00
_cell.angle_gamma   90.00
#
_symmetry.space_group_name_H-M   'P 1'
#
loop_
_entity.id
_entity.type
_entity.pdbx_description
1 polymer ?
#
loop_
_entity_poly.entity_id
_entity_poly.type
_entity_poly.pdbx_seq_one_letter_code
_entity_poly.pdbx_strand_id
1 'polypeptide(L)'
;MDPPQMVTYVVVPNRDLLLDHMKHTREFKMETCQWLASKQDIHNSKVVYLALESAGSDSFEAYWTKNEKFISRICFDEIHQMLSHAEFRPAFNKLQRLAKMRVPHIYLTASLPVRMEEHLLLKCGLPSTTPIIRSPTNRTNISYNIIRWDNRVTTELHLLTNLVNLLTEHFLEGGDIGIIFAESKHKVNLISKAITHCKSHADMNFRERAEDFRNWSKGIRRWIVASTTLIHGIDLPNVGAVIFLGPVFGLLNIVQGGGRILRSGRFGHCIVLTESRTELILLTGPEDHDFDCEWEGRKWLRNNTVCRRIELSRTMDGKVKTCHDLPGCFFCDICKPDSDLLTSIDAIIKDPGVPQEGDTPSSSTSCADAGSSENDEENDRWVPISSLTNRTSTTDPDWLSNADTPSQESHPVSSSAEVSAPPPPPPSAAPNALSPASRRPAKACAANVMTQFRRQAVLNNAKKAPVTLPGDVSTSVAYDAALVQANEQVKHAKVKILSEAIQKLEGKCPICWASKSEIFTLVPGVKHTPFLACRAGHSYVHNAFGWIDFKKRLKFTKYQYCYMCGVPQKPYLPDGHPTVGCTLEEPNCPVPDFIVLIIWHIRQSPAIWSQAIRCPRFLGLTKDIGLTEFTAWCMTLKDNRSFHNAVELVIWFLQERASADRRSLELKLKRSL
;
A
#
# COMPACT_ATOMS: atom_id res chain seq x y z
N MET A 1 8.22 50.99 -13.13
CA MET A 1 8.51 49.55 -12.98
C MET A 1 7.20 48.87 -12.72
N ASP A 2 6.87 47.83 -13.47
CA ASP A 2 5.71 47.00 -13.16
C ASP A 2 5.91 46.28 -11.81
N PRO A 3 4.83 45.96 -11.08
CA PRO A 3 4.93 45.14 -9.89
C PRO A 3 5.53 43.77 -10.26
N PRO A 4 6.44 43.21 -9.43
CA PRO A 4 7.08 41.95 -9.74
C PRO A 4 6.03 40.82 -9.89
N GLN A 5 6.20 39.98 -10.90
CA GLN A 5 5.24 38.92 -11.22
C GLN A 5 5.09 37.97 -10.03
N MET A 6 3.88 37.92 -9.47
CA MET A 6 3.54 37.06 -8.33
C MET A 6 3.27 35.62 -8.79
N VAL A 7 4.03 34.66 -8.26
CA VAL A 7 4.07 33.26 -8.73
C VAL A 7 3.30 32.35 -7.78
N THR A 8 2.63 31.32 -8.30
CA THR A 8 2.02 30.23 -7.50
C THR A 8 2.90 28.99 -7.57
N TYR A 9 3.24 28.40 -6.42
CA TYR A 9 4.02 27.15 -6.34
C TYR A 9 3.06 25.98 -6.08
N VAL A 10 3.25 24.84 -6.74
CA VAL A 10 2.38 23.66 -6.60
C VAL A 10 3.23 22.42 -6.32
N VAL A 11 3.14 21.91 -5.10
CA VAL A 11 3.83 20.68 -4.66
C VAL A 11 2.93 19.49 -4.96
N VAL A 12 3.43 18.57 -5.79
CA VAL A 12 2.69 17.38 -6.21
C VAL A 12 3.49 16.13 -5.81
N PRO A 13 2.94 15.22 -4.98
CA PRO A 13 3.64 14.00 -4.57
C PRO A 13 3.90 13.02 -5.72
N ASN A 14 2.93 12.80 -6.61
CA ASN A 14 3.08 11.85 -7.72
C ASN A 14 3.74 12.53 -8.92
N ARG A 15 4.83 11.95 -9.45
CA ARG A 15 5.60 12.50 -10.58
C ARG A 15 4.79 12.54 -11.88
N ASP A 16 3.98 11.52 -12.15
CA ASP A 16 3.22 11.42 -13.38
C ASP A 16 2.06 12.43 -13.37
N LEU A 17 1.42 12.59 -12.20
CA LEU A 17 0.43 13.65 -11.95
C LEU A 17 1.05 15.06 -12.04
N LEU A 18 2.30 15.25 -11.58
CA LEU A 18 3.03 16.52 -11.74
C LEU A 18 3.20 16.86 -13.22
N LEU A 19 3.62 15.89 -14.03
CA LEU A 19 3.82 16.08 -15.48
C LEU A 19 2.50 16.34 -16.21
N ASP A 20 1.42 15.71 -15.78
CA ASP A 20 0.07 15.92 -16.33
C ASP A 20 -0.51 17.30 -15.98
N HIS A 21 -0.39 17.74 -14.72
CA HIS A 21 -0.72 19.12 -14.32
C HIS A 21 0.06 20.17 -15.13
N MET A 22 1.36 19.92 -15.38
CA MET A 22 2.19 20.76 -16.24
C MET A 22 1.79 20.72 -17.72
N LYS A 23 1.21 19.63 -18.21
CA LYS A 23 0.63 19.54 -19.56
C LYS A 23 -0.64 20.38 -19.63
N HIS A 24 -1.62 20.12 -18.76
CA HIS A 24 -2.89 20.85 -18.74
C HIS A 24 -2.71 22.37 -18.55
N THR A 25 -1.77 22.81 -17.70
CA THR A 25 -1.45 24.24 -17.53
C THR A 25 -1.00 24.92 -18.83
N ARG A 26 -0.24 24.22 -19.69
CA ARG A 26 0.17 24.74 -21.00
C ARG A 26 -0.97 24.74 -22.02
N GLU A 27 -1.90 23.81 -21.94
CA GLU A 27 -3.12 23.78 -22.77
C GLU A 27 -4.01 24.99 -22.48
N PHE A 28 -4.06 25.45 -21.22
CA PHE A 28 -4.63 26.76 -20.84
C PHE A 28 -3.75 27.98 -21.18
N LYS A 29 -2.70 27.81 -21.99
CA LYS A 29 -1.77 28.86 -22.45
C LYS A 29 -1.07 29.61 -21.30
N MET A 30 -0.83 28.95 -20.16
CA MET A 30 -0.13 29.52 -19.02
C MET A 30 1.33 29.05 -18.98
N GLU A 31 2.25 30.01 -18.85
CA GLU A 31 3.68 29.74 -18.65
C GLU A 31 3.94 28.99 -17.34
N THR A 32 4.64 27.86 -17.44
CA THR A 32 4.92 26.97 -16.31
C THR A 32 6.21 26.16 -16.49
N CYS A 33 6.91 25.96 -15.38
CA CYS A 33 8.10 25.12 -15.28
C CYS A 33 8.05 24.20 -14.07
N GLN A 34 8.94 23.21 -14.03
CA GLN A 34 9.26 22.46 -12.81
C GLN A 34 10.46 23.14 -12.15
N TRP A 35 10.38 23.42 -10.85
CA TRP A 35 11.55 23.87 -10.10
C TRP A 35 12.47 22.68 -9.78
N LEU A 36 13.78 22.85 -10.03
CA LEU A 36 14.81 21.86 -9.71
C LEU A 36 15.98 22.54 -9.00
N ALA A 37 16.61 21.87 -8.05
CA ALA A 37 17.77 22.44 -7.34
C ALA A 37 18.93 22.82 -8.27
N SER A 38 19.07 22.10 -9.41
CA SER A 38 20.03 22.35 -10.49
C SER A 38 19.56 23.37 -11.53
N LYS A 39 18.27 23.72 -11.57
CA LYS A 39 17.71 24.76 -12.45
C LYS A 39 16.64 25.55 -11.67
N GLN A 40 17.12 26.57 -10.96
CA GLN A 40 16.31 27.43 -10.09
C GLN A 40 15.68 28.62 -10.83
N ASP A 41 16.05 28.84 -12.10
CA ASP A 41 15.42 29.82 -12.99
C ASP A 41 14.01 29.33 -13.37
N ILE A 42 13.01 30.15 -13.01
CA ILE A 42 11.59 29.90 -13.26
C ILE A 42 11.07 30.58 -14.53
N HIS A 43 11.88 31.39 -15.20
CA HIS A 43 11.49 32.21 -16.36
C HIS A 43 10.23 33.04 -16.06
N ASN A 44 9.37 33.30 -17.05
CA ASN A 44 8.12 34.03 -16.89
C ASN A 44 6.96 33.17 -16.33
N SER A 45 7.26 32.07 -15.62
CA SER A 45 6.23 31.14 -15.13
C SER A 45 5.27 31.80 -14.13
N LYS A 46 3.97 31.58 -14.34
CA LYS A 46 2.92 31.98 -13.38
C LYS A 46 2.62 30.87 -12.37
N VAL A 47 2.83 29.62 -12.78
CA VAL A 47 2.68 28.42 -11.95
C VAL A 47 3.96 27.59 -12.03
N VAL A 48 4.53 27.24 -10.87
CA VAL A 48 5.79 26.49 -10.76
C VAL A 48 5.53 25.19 -10.00
N TYR A 49 5.83 24.06 -10.63
CA TYR A 49 5.58 22.73 -10.07
C TYR A 49 6.80 22.17 -9.35
N LEU A 50 6.58 21.44 -8.26
CA LEU A 50 7.63 20.82 -7.45
C LEU A 50 7.27 19.39 -7.10
N ALA A 51 8.23 18.48 -7.24
CA ALA A 51 8.13 17.18 -6.59
C ALA A 51 8.25 17.36 -5.06
N LEU A 52 7.63 16.46 -4.29
CA LEU A 52 7.68 16.46 -2.83
C LEU A 52 9.13 16.53 -2.30
N GLU A 53 10.04 15.77 -2.92
CA GLU A 53 11.47 15.72 -2.59
C GLU A 53 12.15 17.08 -2.81
N SER A 54 11.75 17.82 -3.84
CA SER A 54 12.27 19.16 -4.14
C SER A 54 11.74 20.18 -3.13
N ALA A 55 10.43 20.14 -2.83
CA ALA A 55 9.80 21.03 -1.85
C ALA A 55 10.35 20.81 -0.43
N GLY A 56 10.69 19.57 -0.07
CA GLY A 56 11.35 19.25 1.20
C GLY A 56 12.87 19.45 1.24
N SER A 57 13.49 20.09 0.25
CA SER A 57 14.94 20.27 0.18
C SER A 57 15.42 21.59 0.78
N ASP A 58 16.56 21.57 1.47
CA ASP A 58 17.21 22.78 2.00
C ASP A 58 17.61 23.77 0.89
N SER A 59 17.85 23.28 -0.33
CA SER A 59 18.03 24.10 -1.54
C SER A 59 16.77 24.89 -1.90
N PHE A 60 15.58 24.29 -1.78
CA PHE A 60 14.32 25.00 -2.00
C PHE A 60 14.03 26.00 -0.87
N GLU A 61 14.35 25.66 0.38
CA GLU A 61 14.21 26.58 1.52
C GLU A 61 15.15 27.81 1.40
N ALA A 62 16.38 27.61 0.93
CA ALA A 62 17.32 28.69 0.65
C ALA A 62 16.93 29.54 -0.57
N TYR A 63 16.27 28.94 -1.57
CA TYR A 63 15.68 29.64 -2.71
C TYR A 63 14.43 30.43 -2.29
N TRP A 64 13.54 29.83 -1.50
CA TRP A 64 12.34 30.42 -0.93
C TRP A 64 12.66 31.70 -0.16
N THR A 65 13.59 31.60 0.79
CA THR A 65 13.94 32.67 1.73
C THR A 65 14.43 33.95 1.02
N LYS A 66 14.93 33.83 -0.22
CA LYS A 66 15.35 34.96 -1.06
C LYS A 66 14.20 35.55 -1.90
N ASN A 67 13.17 34.75 -2.19
CA ASN A 67 12.12 35.04 -3.17
C ASN A 67 10.71 35.17 -2.59
N GLU A 68 10.49 34.93 -1.29
CA GLU A 68 9.17 34.95 -0.60
C GLU A 68 8.26 36.13 -1.01
N LYS A 69 8.83 37.34 -1.15
CA LYS A 69 8.15 38.56 -1.60
C LYS A 69 7.54 38.53 -3.02
N PHE A 70 7.84 37.50 -3.80
CA PHE A 70 7.33 37.30 -5.17
C PHE A 70 6.32 36.14 -5.25
N ILE A 71 5.92 35.57 -4.11
CA ILE A 71 5.15 34.32 -4.08
C ILE A 71 3.72 34.59 -3.59
N SER A 72 2.73 34.26 -4.43
CA SER A 72 1.31 34.55 -4.20
C SER A 72 0.64 33.54 -3.28
N ARG A 73 1.07 32.27 -3.35
CA ARG A 73 0.64 31.14 -2.52
C ARG A 73 1.50 29.91 -2.83
N ILE A 74 1.45 28.92 -1.96
CA ILE A 74 1.85 27.54 -2.26
C ILE A 74 0.65 26.60 -2.09
N CYS A 75 0.44 25.73 -3.08
CA CYS A 75 -0.58 24.70 -3.09
C CYS A 75 0.08 23.34 -2.88
N PHE A 76 -0.50 22.50 -2.02
CA PHE A 76 -0.07 21.12 -1.79
C PHE A 76 -1.15 20.17 -2.29
N ASP A 77 -0.86 19.43 -3.35
CA ASP A 77 -1.78 18.44 -3.92
C ASP A 77 -1.64 17.07 -3.23
N GLU A 78 -2.71 16.27 -3.24
CA GLU A 78 -2.81 14.96 -2.60
C GLU A 78 -2.25 14.89 -1.15
N ILE A 79 -2.47 15.95 -0.36
CA ILE A 79 -1.84 16.10 0.98
C ILE A 79 -2.17 14.95 1.95
N HIS A 80 -3.28 14.25 1.74
CA HIS A 80 -3.69 13.09 2.54
C HIS A 80 -2.64 11.97 2.55
N GLN A 81 -1.77 11.90 1.52
CA GLN A 81 -0.65 10.95 1.47
C GLN A 81 0.38 11.16 2.60
N MET A 82 0.42 12.33 3.25
CA MET A 82 1.20 12.52 4.47
C MET A 82 0.66 11.71 5.66
N LEU A 83 -0.60 11.28 5.63
CA LEU A 83 -1.16 10.43 6.66
C LEU A 83 -0.63 9.00 6.52
N SER A 84 -0.87 8.38 5.36
CA SER A 84 -0.55 6.97 5.06
C SER A 84 0.91 6.69 4.64
N HIS A 85 1.62 7.63 4.02
CA HIS A 85 2.93 7.37 3.38
C HIS A 85 4.12 8.12 3.99
N ALA A 86 3.94 8.96 5.02
CA ALA A 86 5.03 9.76 5.59
C ALA A 86 6.18 8.94 6.25
N GLU A 87 5.91 7.70 6.67
CA GLU A 87 6.95 6.79 7.17
C GLU A 87 7.84 6.26 6.03
N PHE A 88 7.24 5.93 4.90
CA PHE A 88 7.90 5.41 3.70
C PHE A 88 8.50 6.51 2.81
N ARG A 89 8.02 7.75 2.97
CA ARG A 89 8.44 8.91 2.16
C ARG A 89 8.76 10.12 3.06
N PRO A 90 9.96 10.15 3.69
CA PRO A 90 10.31 11.15 4.71
C PRO A 90 10.29 12.62 4.27
N ALA A 91 10.22 12.90 2.96
CA ALA A 91 10.04 14.25 2.43
C ALA A 91 8.73 14.92 2.92
N PHE A 92 7.66 14.15 3.22
CA PHE A 92 6.45 14.69 3.85
C PHE A 92 6.75 15.35 5.21
N ASN A 93 7.59 14.73 6.04
CA ASN A 93 7.95 15.26 7.36
C ASN A 93 8.73 16.58 7.24
N LYS A 94 9.42 16.82 6.11
CA LYS A 94 10.10 18.09 5.85
C LYS A 94 9.14 19.23 5.44
N LEU A 95 7.92 18.94 4.97
CA LEU A 95 6.93 19.98 4.61
C LEU A 95 6.47 20.83 5.81
N GLN A 96 6.59 20.34 7.05
CA GLN A 96 6.34 21.14 8.25
C GLN A 96 7.26 22.38 8.37
N ARG A 97 8.39 22.40 7.63
CA ARG A 97 9.25 23.60 7.51
C ARG A 97 8.55 24.67 6.66
N LEU A 98 7.90 24.26 5.56
CA LEU A 98 7.16 25.15 4.67
C LEU A 98 5.92 25.76 5.33
N ALA A 99 5.30 25.08 6.31
CA ALA A 99 4.20 25.64 7.11
C ALA A 99 4.58 26.92 7.89
N LYS A 100 5.88 27.26 8.00
CA LYS A 100 6.39 28.47 8.67
C LYS A 100 6.55 29.68 7.73
N MET A 101 6.38 29.49 6.43
CA MET A 101 6.52 30.54 5.41
C MET A 101 5.36 31.54 5.52
N ARG A 102 5.59 32.80 5.13
CA ARG A 102 4.64 33.91 5.38
C ARG A 102 3.75 34.21 4.17
N VAL A 103 3.21 33.17 3.54
CA VAL A 103 2.32 33.26 2.38
C VAL A 103 1.02 32.47 2.62
N PRO A 104 -0.04 32.66 1.80
CA PRO A 104 -1.19 31.76 1.81
C PRO A 104 -0.79 30.34 1.42
N HIS A 105 -1.20 29.36 2.23
CA HIS A 105 -1.07 27.93 1.93
C HIS A 105 -2.44 27.35 1.58
N ILE A 106 -2.49 26.52 0.53
CA ILE A 106 -3.69 25.79 0.13
C ILE A 106 -3.36 24.29 0.16
N TYR A 107 -4.15 23.51 0.89
CA TYR A 107 -3.95 22.07 1.03
C TYR A 107 -5.11 21.34 0.36
N LEU A 108 -4.83 20.54 -0.66
CA LEU A 108 -5.81 19.92 -1.54
C LEU A 108 -5.80 18.39 -1.37
N THR A 109 -6.99 17.83 -1.31
CA THR A 109 -7.23 16.38 -1.32
C THR A 109 -8.68 16.11 -1.72
N ALA A 110 -8.89 15.16 -2.64
CA ALA A 110 -10.23 14.71 -3.01
C ALA A 110 -10.84 13.71 -1.99
N SER A 111 -10.01 13.16 -1.11
CA SER A 111 -10.30 11.94 -0.35
C SER A 111 -9.70 12.03 1.05
N LEU A 112 -10.37 12.77 1.94
CA LEU A 112 -10.05 12.84 3.36
C LEU A 112 -11.32 12.51 4.18
N PRO A 113 -11.33 11.42 4.96
CA PRO A 113 -12.42 11.13 5.91
C PRO A 113 -12.50 12.24 6.97
N VAL A 114 -13.71 12.55 7.45
CA VAL A 114 -13.90 13.66 8.42
C VAL A 114 -13.13 13.40 9.73
N ARG A 115 -13.05 12.15 10.20
CA ARG A 115 -12.25 11.78 11.39
C ARG A 115 -10.74 12.04 11.25
N MET A 116 -10.24 12.26 10.04
CA MET A 116 -8.82 12.48 9.77
C MET A 116 -8.46 13.96 9.56
N GLU A 117 -9.43 14.89 9.65
CA GLU A 117 -9.20 16.34 9.49
C GLU A 117 -8.24 16.90 10.56
N GLU A 118 -8.50 16.64 11.84
CA GLU A 118 -7.63 17.10 12.94
C GLU A 118 -6.22 16.48 12.86
N HIS A 119 -6.13 15.19 12.54
CA HIS A 119 -4.85 14.50 12.37
C HIS A 119 -4.05 15.05 11.17
N LEU A 120 -4.71 15.47 10.10
CA LEU A 120 -4.08 16.16 8.97
C LEU A 120 -3.56 17.55 9.36
N LEU A 121 -4.37 18.37 10.05
CA LEU A 121 -3.92 19.68 10.53
C LEU A 121 -2.70 19.53 11.43
N LEU A 122 -2.73 18.58 12.37
CA LEU A 122 -1.62 18.27 13.27
C LEU A 122 -0.35 17.84 12.51
N LYS A 123 -0.45 16.90 11.55
CA LYS A 123 0.71 16.50 10.72
C LYS A 123 1.22 17.64 9.82
N CYS A 124 0.36 18.55 9.36
CA CYS A 124 0.78 19.73 8.59
C CYS A 124 1.45 20.80 9.46
N GLY A 125 1.30 20.77 10.79
CA GLY A 125 1.69 21.87 11.67
C GLY A 125 0.74 23.08 11.61
N LEU A 126 -0.52 22.85 11.23
CA LEU A 126 -1.56 23.87 11.07
C LEU A 126 -2.39 24.03 12.35
N PRO A 127 -2.90 25.24 12.65
CA PRO A 127 -3.80 25.44 13.78
C PRO A 127 -5.17 24.82 13.51
N SER A 128 -5.87 24.39 14.57
CA SER A 128 -7.25 23.89 14.50
C SER A 128 -8.28 24.92 14.03
N THR A 129 -7.89 26.20 13.94
CA THR A 129 -8.69 27.30 13.35
C THR A 129 -8.53 27.43 11.83
N THR A 130 -7.78 26.53 11.17
CA THR A 130 -7.61 26.53 9.71
C THR A 130 -8.96 26.29 9.02
N PRO A 131 -9.40 27.16 8.09
CA PRO A 131 -10.66 26.95 7.38
C PRO A 131 -10.65 25.69 6.52
N ILE A 132 -11.58 24.77 6.78
CA ILE A 132 -11.82 23.57 5.97
C ILE A 132 -13.02 23.85 5.04
N ILE A 133 -12.82 23.68 3.73
CA ILE A 133 -13.86 23.81 2.71
C ILE A 133 -14.08 22.42 2.10
N ARG A 134 -15.26 21.84 2.32
CA ARG A 134 -15.62 20.47 1.89
C ARG A 134 -16.82 20.49 0.95
N SER A 135 -16.60 20.09 -0.30
CA SER A 135 -17.67 19.75 -1.25
C SER A 135 -18.21 18.34 -0.94
N PRO A 136 -19.50 18.05 -1.17
CA PRO A 136 -20.02 16.68 -1.06
C PRO A 136 -19.29 15.72 -2.01
N THR A 137 -18.89 14.54 -1.51
CA THR A 137 -18.25 13.48 -2.33
C THR A 137 -19.26 12.60 -3.06
N ASN A 138 -20.57 12.84 -2.88
CA ASN A 138 -21.64 12.03 -3.44
C ASN A 138 -21.83 12.24 -4.95
N ARG A 139 -21.17 11.38 -5.74
CA ARG A 139 -21.40 11.21 -7.19
C ARG A 139 -22.74 10.52 -7.43
N THR A 140 -23.73 11.23 -7.97
CA THR A 140 -25.08 10.69 -8.25
C THR A 140 -25.08 9.66 -9.38
N ASN A 141 -24.20 9.81 -10.38
CA ASN A 141 -24.15 8.97 -11.58
C ASN A 141 -23.56 7.56 -11.38
N ILE A 142 -23.18 7.19 -10.16
CA ILE A 142 -22.56 5.89 -9.83
C ILE A 142 -23.57 4.99 -9.12
N SER A 143 -23.84 3.81 -9.68
CA SER A 143 -24.49 2.71 -8.97
C SER A 143 -23.43 1.92 -8.19
N TYR A 144 -23.65 1.75 -6.88
CA TYR A 144 -22.76 0.98 -6.01
C TYR A 144 -23.38 -0.38 -5.68
N ASN A 145 -22.68 -1.48 -5.96
CA ASN A 145 -23.24 -2.84 -5.84
C ASN A 145 -22.25 -3.79 -5.17
N ILE A 146 -22.74 -4.69 -4.33
CA ILE A 146 -21.95 -5.77 -3.73
C ILE A 146 -22.50 -7.11 -4.19
N ILE A 147 -21.68 -7.83 -4.96
CA ILE A 147 -22.02 -9.14 -5.51
C ILE A 147 -21.38 -10.20 -4.62
N ARG A 148 -22.22 -11.12 -4.14
CA ARG A 148 -21.84 -12.20 -3.22
C ARG A 148 -21.96 -13.55 -3.93
N TRP A 149 -20.89 -14.32 -3.97
CA TRP A 149 -20.84 -15.64 -4.62
C TRP A 149 -20.41 -16.73 -3.65
N ASP A 150 -20.66 -17.99 -4.01
CA ASP A 150 -20.26 -19.16 -3.23
C ASP A 150 -19.24 -19.98 -4.03
N ASN A 151 -18.07 -20.25 -3.45
CA ASN A 151 -16.99 -20.99 -4.11
C ASN A 151 -17.27 -22.50 -4.32
N ARG A 152 -18.44 -22.99 -3.90
CA ARG A 152 -18.97 -24.31 -4.22
C ARG A 152 -19.89 -24.32 -5.45
N VAL A 153 -20.28 -23.15 -5.95
CA VAL A 153 -21.20 -22.99 -7.09
C VAL A 153 -20.43 -22.56 -8.35
N THR A 154 -19.50 -21.62 -8.21
CA THR A 154 -18.68 -21.10 -9.32
C THR A 154 -17.31 -20.66 -8.80
N THR A 155 -16.33 -20.47 -9.68
CA THR A 155 -15.02 -19.91 -9.29
C THR A 155 -15.02 -18.38 -9.43
N GLU A 156 -14.13 -17.70 -8.70
CA GLU A 156 -14.00 -16.23 -8.81
C GLU A 156 -13.68 -15.82 -10.25
N LEU A 157 -12.83 -16.60 -10.93
CA LEU A 157 -12.40 -16.32 -12.30
C LEU A 157 -13.55 -16.49 -13.30
N HIS A 158 -14.28 -17.60 -13.22
CA HIS A 158 -15.40 -17.90 -14.12
C HIS A 158 -16.54 -16.88 -13.97
N LEU A 159 -16.92 -16.56 -12.73
CA LEU A 159 -17.90 -15.52 -12.45
C LEU A 159 -17.42 -14.13 -12.92
N LEU A 160 -16.14 -13.81 -12.75
CA LEU A 160 -15.59 -12.55 -13.21
C LEU A 160 -15.56 -12.45 -14.74
N THR A 161 -15.23 -13.52 -15.46
CA THR A 161 -15.29 -13.57 -16.93
C THR A 161 -16.72 -13.31 -17.40
N ASN A 162 -17.70 -14.03 -16.87
CA ASN A 162 -19.11 -13.84 -17.24
C ASN A 162 -19.63 -12.43 -16.88
N LEU A 163 -19.22 -11.88 -15.73
CA LEU A 163 -19.53 -10.51 -15.32
C LEU A 163 -18.89 -9.46 -16.25
N VAL A 164 -17.64 -9.67 -16.67
CA VAL A 164 -16.92 -8.77 -17.58
C VAL A 164 -17.56 -8.79 -18.97
N ASN A 165 -17.97 -9.95 -19.48
CA ASN A 165 -18.68 -10.07 -20.75
C ASN A 165 -20.05 -9.37 -20.68
N LEU A 166 -20.87 -9.71 -19.67
CA LEU A 166 -22.17 -9.06 -19.41
C LEU A 166 -22.06 -7.52 -19.41
N LEU A 167 -21.08 -6.99 -18.67
CA LEU A 167 -20.86 -5.54 -18.60
C LEU A 167 -20.41 -4.97 -19.95
N THR A 168 -19.53 -5.66 -20.68
CA THR A 168 -19.00 -5.20 -21.98
C THR A 168 -20.06 -5.16 -23.07
N GLU A 169 -21.02 -6.08 -23.03
CA GLU A 169 -22.07 -6.27 -24.04
C GLU A 169 -23.33 -5.43 -23.74
N HIS A 170 -23.70 -5.26 -22.46
CA HIS A 170 -25.00 -4.68 -22.08
C HIS A 170 -24.93 -3.41 -21.21
N PHE A 171 -23.80 -3.10 -20.56
CA PHE A 171 -23.71 -1.99 -19.59
C PHE A 171 -22.56 -1.00 -19.85
N LEU A 172 -21.72 -1.24 -20.86
CA LEU A 172 -20.63 -0.35 -21.29
C LEU A 172 -20.88 0.12 -22.73
N GLU A 173 -21.46 1.31 -22.86
CA GLU A 173 -21.77 1.94 -24.15
C GLU A 173 -20.50 2.16 -25.01
N GLY A 174 -20.68 2.55 -26.27
CA GLY A 174 -19.62 2.58 -27.29
C GLY A 174 -18.32 3.28 -26.83
N GLY A 175 -17.22 2.52 -26.80
CA GLY A 175 -15.89 3.02 -26.42
C GLY A 175 -15.64 3.17 -24.91
N ASP A 176 -16.60 2.85 -24.05
CA ASP A 176 -16.37 2.83 -22.60
C ASP A 176 -15.41 1.71 -22.19
N ILE A 177 -14.63 1.97 -21.15
CA ILE A 177 -13.62 1.05 -20.61
C ILE A 177 -13.89 0.72 -19.14
N GLY A 178 -13.43 -0.43 -18.68
CA GLY A 178 -13.58 -0.90 -17.31
C GLY A 178 -12.25 -1.14 -16.58
N ILE A 179 -12.27 -1.11 -15.25
CA ILE A 179 -11.12 -1.40 -14.39
C ILE A 179 -11.45 -2.54 -13.43
N ILE A 180 -10.51 -3.48 -13.23
CA ILE A 180 -10.60 -4.56 -12.25
C ILE A 180 -9.49 -4.37 -11.20
N PHE A 181 -9.84 -3.99 -9.98
CA PHE A 181 -8.90 -3.85 -8.86
C PHE A 181 -8.73 -5.17 -8.09
N ALA A 182 -7.50 -5.67 -8.00
CA ALA A 182 -7.14 -6.93 -7.37
C ALA A 182 -6.04 -6.75 -6.30
N GLU A 183 -6.22 -7.41 -5.15
CA GLU A 183 -5.42 -7.16 -3.92
C GLU A 183 -3.92 -7.46 -4.05
N SER A 184 -3.52 -8.35 -4.98
CA SER A 184 -2.15 -8.81 -5.12
C SER A 184 -1.69 -8.82 -6.57
N LYS A 185 -0.39 -8.56 -6.77
CA LYS A 185 0.25 -8.57 -8.10
C LYS A 185 0.12 -9.94 -8.79
N HIS A 186 0.08 -11.02 -8.02
CA HIS A 186 -0.22 -12.37 -8.52
C HIS A 186 -1.64 -12.45 -9.10
N LYS A 187 -2.66 -12.02 -8.35
CA LYS A 187 -4.06 -11.98 -8.80
C LYS A 187 -4.24 -11.05 -10.01
N VAL A 188 -3.52 -9.92 -10.06
CA VAL A 188 -3.46 -9.05 -11.25
C VAL A 188 -2.97 -9.82 -12.48
N ASN A 189 -1.81 -10.50 -12.41
CA ASN A 189 -1.26 -11.25 -13.56
C ASN A 189 -2.15 -12.43 -13.98
N LEU A 190 -2.71 -13.17 -13.02
CA LEU A 190 -3.59 -14.32 -13.29
C LEU A 190 -4.81 -13.88 -14.10
N ILE A 191 -5.52 -12.86 -13.63
CA ILE A 191 -6.77 -12.38 -14.23
C ILE A 191 -6.49 -11.60 -15.52
N SER A 192 -5.40 -10.85 -15.61
CA SER A 192 -5.05 -10.18 -16.87
C SER A 192 -4.65 -11.16 -17.97
N LYS A 193 -4.04 -12.31 -17.63
CA LYS A 193 -3.74 -13.37 -18.60
C LYS A 193 -5.03 -14.00 -19.15
N ALA A 194 -6.04 -14.19 -18.30
CA ALA A 194 -7.28 -14.90 -18.64
C ALA A 194 -8.37 -14.03 -19.28
N ILE A 195 -8.49 -12.75 -18.90
CA ILE A 195 -9.66 -11.91 -19.27
C ILE A 195 -9.28 -10.69 -20.12
N THR A 196 -8.31 -9.87 -19.68
CA THR A 196 -8.16 -8.50 -20.22
C THR A 196 -7.03 -8.30 -21.21
N HIS A 197 -5.97 -9.11 -21.09
CA HIS A 197 -4.66 -8.93 -21.72
C HIS A 197 -3.98 -7.57 -21.48
N CYS A 198 -4.43 -6.79 -20.48
CA CYS A 198 -3.78 -5.57 -20.02
C CYS A 198 -3.79 -5.49 -18.48
N LYS A 199 -2.66 -5.07 -17.89
CA LYS A 199 -2.46 -4.98 -16.44
C LYS A 199 -1.75 -3.68 -16.00
N SER A 200 -1.83 -3.38 -14.71
CA SER A 200 -1.01 -2.34 -14.07
C SER A 200 -0.71 -2.66 -12.60
N HIS A 201 0.55 -3.01 -12.31
CA HIS A 201 1.04 -3.15 -10.94
C HIS A 201 2.48 -2.65 -10.79
N ALA A 202 2.89 -2.39 -9.54
CA ALA A 202 4.17 -1.76 -9.20
C ALA A 202 5.41 -2.39 -9.85
N ASP A 203 5.43 -3.73 -10.01
CA ASP A 203 6.60 -4.47 -10.49
C ASP A 203 6.68 -4.61 -12.03
N MET A 204 5.68 -4.13 -12.79
CA MET A 204 5.76 -4.13 -14.27
C MET A 204 6.83 -3.15 -14.72
N ASN A 205 7.56 -3.47 -15.80
CA ASN A 205 8.50 -2.52 -16.36
C ASN A 205 7.77 -1.32 -17.00
N PHE A 206 8.47 -0.18 -17.14
CA PHE A 206 7.84 1.06 -17.61
C PHE A 206 7.24 0.96 -19.01
N ARG A 207 7.87 0.22 -19.93
CA ARG A 207 7.40 0.07 -21.32
C ARG A 207 6.11 -0.75 -21.37
N GLU A 208 6.13 -1.95 -20.79
CA GLU A 208 4.98 -2.86 -20.67
C GLU A 208 3.77 -2.16 -20.03
N ARG A 209 3.98 -1.44 -18.92
CA ARG A 209 2.89 -0.70 -18.24
C ARG A 209 2.33 0.45 -19.07
N ALA A 210 3.20 1.19 -19.79
CA ALA A 210 2.77 2.28 -20.66
C ALA A 210 2.08 1.78 -21.94
N GLU A 211 2.38 0.57 -22.38
CA GLU A 211 1.74 -0.11 -23.52
C GLU A 211 0.37 -0.66 -23.14
N ASP A 212 0.26 -1.42 -22.05
CA ASP A 212 -1.02 -1.90 -21.51
C ASP A 212 -1.97 -0.74 -21.19
N PHE A 213 -1.47 0.31 -20.53
CA PHE A 213 -2.26 1.49 -20.24
C PHE A 213 -2.74 2.19 -21.53
N ARG A 214 -1.92 2.24 -22.58
CA ARG A 214 -2.29 2.82 -23.88
C ARG A 214 -3.33 1.98 -24.61
N ASN A 215 -3.17 0.67 -24.61
CA ASN A 215 -4.09 -0.27 -25.27
C ASN A 215 -5.46 -0.25 -24.58
N TRP A 216 -5.48 -0.18 -23.25
CA TRP A 216 -6.70 0.01 -22.47
C TRP A 216 -7.33 1.40 -22.68
N SER A 217 -6.59 2.49 -22.45
CA SER A 217 -7.15 3.86 -22.52
C SER A 217 -7.62 4.28 -23.91
N LYS A 218 -7.12 3.65 -24.98
CA LYS A 218 -7.64 3.80 -26.35
C LYS A 218 -8.82 2.87 -26.70
N GLY A 219 -9.25 2.01 -25.78
CA GLY A 219 -10.33 1.03 -26.00
C GLY A 219 -9.94 -0.19 -26.85
N ILE A 220 -8.66 -0.36 -27.21
CA ILE A 220 -8.15 -1.53 -27.95
C ILE A 220 -8.34 -2.81 -27.11
N ARG A 221 -8.20 -2.68 -25.78
CA ARG A 221 -8.77 -3.63 -24.81
C ARG A 221 -9.79 -2.87 -23.95
N ARG A 222 -11.02 -3.39 -23.83
CA ARG A 222 -12.09 -2.74 -23.05
C ARG A 222 -11.78 -2.70 -21.54
N TRP A 223 -10.85 -3.54 -21.03
CA TRP A 223 -10.58 -3.71 -19.60
C TRP A 223 -9.09 -3.73 -19.24
N ILE A 224 -8.78 -3.39 -17.99
CA ILE A 224 -7.44 -3.52 -17.38
C ILE A 224 -7.56 -4.10 -15.96
N VAL A 225 -6.62 -4.96 -15.55
CA VAL A 225 -6.53 -5.45 -14.16
C VAL A 225 -5.40 -4.73 -13.42
N ALA A 226 -5.62 -4.27 -12.19
CA ALA A 226 -4.61 -3.48 -11.49
C ALA A 226 -4.60 -3.63 -9.97
N SER A 227 -3.46 -3.30 -9.37
CA SER A 227 -3.37 -2.98 -7.95
C SER A 227 -3.78 -1.51 -7.68
N THR A 228 -3.82 -1.10 -6.41
CA THR A 228 -4.11 0.27 -5.95
C THR A 228 -3.22 1.36 -6.59
N THR A 229 -2.10 0.97 -7.22
CA THR A 229 -1.30 1.81 -8.12
C THR A 229 -2.11 2.53 -9.20
N LEU A 230 -3.20 1.93 -9.70
CA LEU A 230 -4.06 2.49 -10.75
C LEU A 230 -5.24 3.31 -10.18
N ILE A 231 -5.38 3.42 -8.86
CA ILE A 231 -6.40 4.30 -8.21
C ILE A 231 -5.99 5.78 -8.32
N HIS A 232 -4.70 6.06 -8.47
CA HIS A 232 -4.10 7.39 -8.46
C HIS A 232 -3.66 7.83 -9.87
N GLY A 233 -3.75 9.13 -10.18
CA GLY A 233 -3.14 9.72 -11.38
C GLY A 233 -3.82 9.42 -12.72
N ILE A 234 -5.13 9.12 -12.74
CA ILE A 234 -5.88 8.85 -14.00
C ILE A 234 -7.05 9.81 -14.14
N ASP A 235 -7.11 10.46 -15.30
CA ASP A 235 -8.28 11.17 -15.79
C ASP A 235 -8.68 10.61 -17.16
N LEU A 236 -9.71 9.77 -17.18
CA LEU A 236 -10.28 9.19 -18.39
C LEU A 236 -11.81 9.33 -18.31
N PRO A 237 -12.46 10.03 -19.26
CA PRO A 237 -13.87 10.39 -19.15
C PRO A 237 -14.83 9.21 -19.41
N ASN A 238 -14.32 8.11 -19.97
CA ASN A 238 -15.06 6.93 -20.48
C ASN A 238 -14.92 5.66 -19.61
N VAL A 239 -14.48 5.78 -18.34
CA VAL A 239 -14.49 4.62 -17.42
C VAL A 239 -15.93 4.31 -17.00
N GLY A 240 -16.58 3.34 -17.64
CA GLY A 240 -17.99 2.99 -17.37
C GLY A 240 -18.20 2.06 -16.17
N ALA A 241 -17.23 1.18 -15.87
CA ALA A 241 -17.33 0.23 -14.77
C ALA A 241 -16.02 0.05 -13.99
N VAL A 242 -16.15 -0.20 -12.69
CA VAL A 242 -15.03 -0.54 -11.80
C VAL A 242 -15.46 -1.74 -10.95
N ILE A 243 -14.67 -2.82 -10.99
CA ILE A 243 -14.87 -4.04 -10.19
C ILE A 243 -13.72 -4.12 -9.17
N PHE A 244 -14.03 -4.30 -7.88
CA PHE A 244 -13.06 -4.64 -6.84
C PHE A 244 -13.20 -6.13 -6.47
N LEU A 245 -12.08 -6.84 -6.34
CA LEU A 245 -12.05 -8.29 -6.09
C LEU A 245 -11.55 -8.64 -4.68
N GLY A 246 -12.39 -9.30 -3.90
CA GLY A 246 -12.07 -9.78 -2.56
C GLY A 246 -12.59 -8.88 -1.43
N PRO A 247 -12.01 -8.94 -0.22
CA PRO A 247 -12.37 -8.02 0.85
C PRO A 247 -12.00 -6.58 0.48
N VAL A 248 -12.82 -5.62 0.91
CA VAL A 248 -12.67 -4.20 0.55
C VAL A 248 -11.33 -3.64 1.04
N PHE A 249 -10.59 -2.97 0.14
CA PHE A 249 -9.36 -2.19 0.35
C PHE A 249 -9.53 -0.95 1.29
N GLY A 250 -10.43 -1.02 2.26
CA GLY A 250 -10.98 0.15 2.92
C GLY A 250 -11.91 1.01 2.05
N LEU A 251 -12.80 1.76 2.71
CA LEU A 251 -13.83 2.56 2.06
C LEU A 251 -13.24 3.70 1.22
N LEU A 252 -12.05 4.20 1.58
CA LEU A 252 -11.36 5.27 0.87
C LEU A 252 -10.99 4.85 -0.56
N ASN A 253 -10.51 3.62 -0.75
CA ASN A 253 -10.17 3.08 -2.06
C ASN A 253 -11.42 2.81 -2.93
N ILE A 254 -12.59 2.51 -2.32
CA ILE A 254 -13.87 2.51 -3.05
C ILE A 254 -14.24 3.92 -3.52
N VAL A 255 -14.12 4.93 -2.64
CA VAL A 255 -14.44 6.33 -2.97
C VAL A 255 -13.54 6.86 -4.08
N GLN A 256 -12.21 6.65 -3.97
CA GLN A 256 -11.24 7.07 -4.97
C GLN A 256 -11.37 6.28 -6.29
N GLY A 257 -11.38 4.95 -6.22
CA GLY A 257 -11.39 4.07 -7.41
C GLY A 257 -12.72 4.11 -8.14
N GLY A 258 -13.85 4.00 -7.42
CA GLY A 258 -15.18 4.21 -7.99
C GLY A 258 -15.38 5.64 -8.49
N GLY A 259 -14.76 6.63 -7.84
CA GLY A 259 -14.77 8.03 -8.27
C GLY A 259 -14.15 8.30 -9.66
N ARG A 260 -13.42 7.33 -10.24
CA ARG A 260 -12.95 7.37 -11.63
C ARG A 260 -14.07 7.18 -12.66
N ILE A 261 -15.22 6.63 -12.27
CA ILE A 261 -16.35 6.36 -13.18
C ILE A 261 -16.89 7.65 -13.82
N LEU A 262 -17.14 7.59 -15.14
CA LEU A 262 -17.74 8.58 -16.05
C LEU A 262 -17.89 9.99 -15.46
N ARG A 263 -16.87 10.83 -15.66
CA ARG A 263 -16.85 12.23 -15.18
C ARG A 263 -17.81 13.15 -15.93
N SER A 264 -18.24 12.75 -17.13
CA SER A 264 -19.18 13.46 -18.00
C SER A 264 -20.66 13.39 -17.58
N GLY A 265 -20.98 12.75 -16.44
CA GLY A 265 -22.35 12.64 -15.92
C GLY A 265 -23.14 11.43 -16.42
N ARG A 266 -22.64 10.71 -17.43
CA ARG A 266 -23.18 9.40 -17.85
C ARG A 266 -23.14 8.37 -16.70
N PHE A 267 -24.03 7.39 -16.73
CA PHE A 267 -24.20 6.42 -15.64
C PHE A 267 -23.19 5.28 -15.69
N GLY A 268 -22.71 4.80 -14.54
CA GLY A 268 -21.76 3.69 -14.47
C GLY A 268 -21.75 2.93 -13.15
N HIS A 269 -21.01 1.82 -13.11
CA HIS A 269 -21.17 0.77 -12.09
C HIS A 269 -19.89 0.54 -11.26
N CYS A 270 -19.99 0.76 -9.95
CA CYS A 270 -18.98 0.43 -8.96
C CYS A 270 -19.38 -0.88 -8.25
N ILE A 271 -18.71 -1.98 -8.60
CA ILE A 271 -19.04 -3.33 -8.15
C ILE A 271 -17.95 -3.83 -7.19
N VAL A 272 -18.34 -4.45 -6.08
CA VAL A 272 -17.43 -5.20 -5.21
C VAL A 272 -17.83 -6.68 -5.24
N LEU A 273 -16.96 -7.53 -5.76
CA LEU A 273 -17.15 -8.98 -5.84
C LEU A 273 -16.48 -9.64 -4.64
N THR A 274 -17.28 -10.28 -3.79
CA THR A 274 -16.81 -10.90 -2.54
C THR A 274 -17.38 -12.31 -2.38
N GLU A 275 -16.58 -13.23 -1.86
CA GLU A 275 -17.03 -14.60 -1.57
C GLU A 275 -17.84 -14.62 -0.26
N SER A 276 -18.89 -15.44 -0.19
CA SER A 276 -19.93 -15.36 0.84
C SER A 276 -19.50 -15.89 2.21
N ARG A 277 -18.57 -16.85 2.26
CA ARG A 277 -17.97 -17.38 3.49
C ARG A 277 -16.69 -16.65 3.89
N THR A 278 -16.33 -15.56 3.21
CA THR A 278 -15.18 -14.74 3.57
C THR A 278 -15.50 -14.06 4.90
N GLU A 279 -15.10 -14.72 5.98
CA GLU A 279 -15.04 -14.11 7.31
C GLU A 279 -14.16 -12.88 7.20
N LEU A 280 -14.80 -11.71 7.16
CA LEU A 280 -14.13 -10.42 7.16
C LEU A 280 -13.46 -10.25 8.52
N ILE A 281 -12.22 -10.73 8.60
CA ILE A 281 -11.44 -10.89 9.83
C ILE A 281 -11.52 -9.59 10.64
N LEU A 282 -11.62 -9.76 11.96
CA LEU A 282 -11.45 -8.65 12.89
C LEU A 282 -10.01 -8.14 12.76
N LEU A 283 -9.81 -7.09 11.97
CA LEU A 283 -8.60 -6.27 12.04
C LEU A 283 -8.51 -5.72 13.46
N THR A 284 -7.55 -6.23 14.23
CA THR A 284 -7.23 -5.81 15.59
C THR A 284 -6.08 -4.79 15.55
N GLY A 285 -6.27 -3.72 14.77
CA GLY A 285 -5.42 -2.53 14.78
C GLY A 285 -6.12 -1.37 15.50
N PRO A 286 -5.38 -0.36 15.99
CA PRO A 286 -5.98 0.86 16.53
C PRO A 286 -6.65 1.67 15.40
N GLU A 287 -7.79 2.28 15.68
CA GLU A 287 -8.54 3.13 14.72
C GLU A 287 -7.68 4.32 14.23
N ASP A 288 -6.76 4.80 15.08
CA ASP A 288 -5.79 5.87 14.81
C ASP A 288 -4.83 5.60 13.64
N HIS A 289 -4.77 4.37 13.12
CA HIS A 289 -3.93 3.98 11.98
C HIS A 289 -4.76 3.45 10.78
N ASP A 290 -6.08 3.45 10.89
CA ASP A 290 -6.97 3.10 9.78
C ASP A 290 -7.12 4.30 8.81
N PHE A 291 -6.12 4.48 7.94
CA PHE A 291 -6.10 5.56 6.94
C PHE A 291 -7.02 5.28 5.74
N ASP A 292 -7.09 4.03 5.30
CA ASP A 292 -7.89 3.60 4.13
C ASP A 292 -9.39 3.39 4.45
N CYS A 293 -9.80 3.50 5.72
CA CYS A 293 -11.15 3.23 6.23
C CYS A 293 -11.55 1.76 6.07
N GLU A 294 -10.69 0.84 6.48
CA GLU A 294 -10.90 -0.61 6.52
C GLU A 294 -12.03 -1.01 7.48
N TRP A 295 -12.24 -0.29 8.59
CA TRP A 295 -13.39 -0.48 9.48
C TRP A 295 -14.70 -0.09 8.79
N GLU A 296 -14.80 1.13 8.27
CA GLU A 296 -16.01 1.58 7.58
C GLU A 296 -16.25 0.79 6.27
N GLY A 297 -15.19 0.34 5.59
CA GLY A 297 -15.25 -0.53 4.42
C GLY A 297 -15.82 -1.91 4.73
N ARG A 298 -15.40 -2.54 5.84
CA ARG A 298 -16.00 -3.80 6.32
C ARG A 298 -17.44 -3.63 6.78
N LYS A 299 -17.78 -2.52 7.42
CA LYS A 299 -19.16 -2.19 7.81
C LYS A 299 -20.06 -1.99 6.57
N TRP A 300 -19.56 -1.29 5.56
CA TRP A 300 -20.21 -1.10 4.26
C TRP A 300 -20.40 -2.42 3.49
N LEU A 301 -19.42 -3.34 3.59
CA LEU A 301 -19.47 -4.67 2.96
C LEU A 301 -20.41 -5.64 3.68
N ARG A 302 -20.47 -5.62 5.03
CA ARG A 302 -21.34 -6.49 5.85
C ARG A 302 -22.81 -6.06 5.86
N ASN A 303 -23.08 -4.79 5.58
CA ASN A 303 -24.43 -4.26 5.41
C ASN A 303 -25.15 -4.98 4.26
N ASN A 304 -26.38 -5.44 4.48
CA ASN A 304 -27.28 -6.00 3.46
C ASN A 304 -28.69 -5.38 3.53
N THR A 305 -28.90 -4.28 4.27
CA THR A 305 -30.23 -3.78 4.66
C THR A 305 -30.45 -2.27 4.55
N VAL A 306 -29.40 -1.46 4.46
CA VAL A 306 -29.51 0.01 4.33
C VAL A 306 -28.70 0.54 3.14
N CYS A 307 -29.12 1.65 2.54
CA CYS A 307 -28.50 2.20 1.32
C CYS A 307 -26.96 2.31 1.40
N ARG A 308 -26.23 1.85 0.37
CA ARG A 308 -24.75 1.90 0.28
C ARG A 308 -24.17 3.30 0.49
N ARG A 309 -24.90 4.36 0.13
CA ARG A 309 -24.45 5.75 0.29
C ARG A 309 -24.35 6.20 1.74
N ILE A 310 -25.02 5.53 2.68
CA ILE A 310 -25.07 5.94 4.09
C ILE A 310 -23.68 5.95 4.75
N GLU A 311 -22.85 4.94 4.51
CA GLU A 311 -21.50 4.93 5.09
C GLU A 311 -20.52 5.80 4.30
N LEU A 312 -20.58 5.77 2.95
CA LEU A 312 -19.79 6.63 2.08
C LEU A 312 -19.95 8.12 2.45
N SER A 313 -21.18 8.59 2.60
CA SER A 313 -21.51 9.95 3.03
C SER A 313 -21.14 10.22 4.49
N ARG A 314 -21.40 9.29 5.42
CA ARG A 314 -21.03 9.44 6.84
C ARG A 314 -19.53 9.64 7.02
N THR A 315 -18.70 8.82 6.38
CA THR A 315 -17.23 8.85 6.51
C THR A 315 -16.61 10.04 5.78
N MET A 316 -17.11 10.39 4.59
CA MET A 316 -16.50 11.42 3.73
C MET A 316 -17.15 12.81 3.83
N ASP A 317 -18.46 12.90 4.04
CA ASP A 317 -19.20 14.18 4.10
C ASP A 317 -19.57 14.58 5.54
N GLY A 318 -19.40 13.68 6.52
CA GLY A 318 -19.89 13.86 7.90
C GLY A 318 -21.42 13.86 8.02
N LYS A 319 -22.12 13.49 6.94
CA LYS A 319 -23.57 13.63 6.77
C LYS A 319 -24.14 12.34 6.23
N VAL A 320 -25.33 11.92 6.66
CA VAL A 320 -25.96 10.71 6.10
C VAL A 320 -26.77 11.07 4.86
N LYS A 321 -26.55 10.32 3.78
CA LYS A 321 -27.32 10.39 2.53
C LYS A 321 -27.63 9.00 1.97
N THR A 322 -28.84 8.82 1.46
CA THR A 322 -29.30 7.65 0.71
C THR A 322 -29.35 7.93 -0.80
N CYS A 323 -29.78 6.96 -1.62
CA CYS A 323 -30.10 7.19 -3.02
C CYS A 323 -31.36 8.05 -3.22
N HIS A 324 -32.31 8.03 -2.29
CA HIS A 324 -33.55 8.82 -2.37
C HIS A 324 -33.34 10.29 -1.99
N ASP A 325 -32.30 10.59 -1.20
CA ASP A 325 -31.90 11.95 -0.80
C ASP A 325 -31.26 12.79 -1.92
N LEU A 326 -31.08 12.21 -3.10
CA LEU A 326 -30.22 12.72 -4.16
C LEU A 326 -30.97 12.69 -5.52
N PRO A 327 -31.37 13.86 -6.06
CA PRO A 327 -32.02 13.93 -7.37
C PRO A 327 -31.16 13.32 -8.49
N GLY A 328 -31.79 12.55 -9.39
CA GLY A 328 -31.09 11.89 -10.50
C GLY A 328 -30.07 10.83 -10.08
N CYS A 329 -30.13 10.32 -8.84
CA CYS A 329 -29.20 9.30 -8.36
C CYS A 329 -29.42 7.96 -9.07
N PHE A 330 -28.32 7.35 -9.51
CA PHE A 330 -28.31 5.94 -9.86
C PHE A 330 -28.32 5.10 -8.58
N PHE A 331 -29.23 4.13 -8.49
CA PHE A 331 -29.49 3.42 -7.24
C PHE A 331 -28.44 2.32 -6.99
N CYS A 332 -28.18 2.06 -5.71
CA CYS A 332 -27.38 0.93 -5.26
C CYS A 332 -28.21 -0.35 -5.16
N ASP A 333 -27.54 -1.49 -5.12
CA ASP A 333 -28.10 -2.82 -4.89
C ASP A 333 -29.26 -2.88 -3.87
N ILE A 334 -29.08 -2.30 -2.68
CA ILE A 334 -30.08 -2.32 -1.61
C ILE A 334 -31.29 -1.40 -1.91
N CYS A 335 -31.13 -0.39 -2.77
CA CYS A 335 -32.21 0.54 -3.13
C CYS A 335 -32.94 0.18 -4.44
N LYS A 336 -32.32 -0.59 -5.34
CA LYS A 336 -32.98 -1.18 -6.53
C LYS A 336 -32.47 -2.61 -6.77
N PRO A 337 -32.89 -3.60 -5.96
CA PRO A 337 -32.46 -5.00 -6.10
C PRO A 337 -32.98 -5.65 -7.38
N ASP A 338 -34.08 -5.12 -7.92
CA ASP A 338 -34.76 -5.48 -9.18
C ASP A 338 -34.14 -4.79 -10.42
N SER A 339 -32.92 -4.26 -10.33
CA SER A 339 -32.26 -3.66 -11.50
C SER A 339 -31.77 -4.73 -12.49
N ASP A 340 -31.71 -4.35 -13.77
CA ASP A 340 -31.40 -5.26 -14.88
C ASP A 340 -30.01 -5.90 -14.70
N LEU A 341 -29.03 -5.11 -14.25
CA LEU A 341 -27.69 -5.60 -13.92
C LEU A 341 -27.72 -6.69 -12.84
N LEU A 342 -28.43 -6.46 -11.75
CA LEU A 342 -28.47 -7.41 -10.63
C LEU A 342 -29.22 -8.67 -11.04
N THR A 343 -30.31 -8.53 -11.78
CA THR A 343 -31.10 -9.65 -12.32
C THR A 343 -30.24 -10.53 -13.24
N SER A 344 -29.44 -9.93 -14.13
CA SER A 344 -28.50 -10.65 -15.00
C SER A 344 -27.36 -11.32 -14.22
N ILE A 345 -26.80 -10.66 -13.20
CA ILE A 345 -25.75 -11.25 -12.36
C ILE A 345 -26.31 -12.40 -11.51
N ASP A 346 -27.53 -12.27 -10.98
CA ASP A 346 -28.21 -13.32 -10.23
C ASP A 346 -28.46 -14.56 -11.10
N ALA A 347 -28.71 -14.40 -12.41
CA ALA A 347 -28.79 -15.50 -13.35
C ALA A 347 -27.43 -16.22 -13.49
N ILE A 348 -26.34 -15.48 -13.74
CA ILE A 348 -24.96 -16.00 -13.85
C ILE A 348 -24.50 -16.71 -12.56
N ILE A 349 -24.99 -16.30 -11.38
CA ILE A 349 -24.66 -16.95 -10.11
C ILE A 349 -25.47 -18.22 -9.87
N LYS A 350 -26.70 -18.31 -10.38
CA LYS A 350 -27.60 -19.48 -10.22
C LYS A 350 -27.32 -20.56 -11.25
N ASP A 351 -27.04 -20.17 -12.49
CA ASP A 351 -26.55 -21.02 -13.56
C ASP A 351 -25.28 -20.39 -14.14
N PRO A 352 -24.09 -20.77 -13.64
CA PRO A 352 -22.82 -20.29 -14.20
C PRO A 352 -22.49 -20.90 -15.56
N GLY A 353 -23.27 -21.87 -16.05
CA GLY A 353 -22.94 -22.69 -17.21
C GLY A 353 -21.82 -23.69 -16.92
N VAL A 354 -21.66 -24.67 -17.81
CA VAL A 354 -20.55 -25.64 -17.78
C VAL A 354 -19.27 -24.93 -18.23
N PRO A 355 -18.14 -25.02 -17.50
CA PRO A 355 -16.85 -24.57 -18.01
C PRO A 355 -16.51 -25.35 -19.28
N GLN A 356 -16.27 -24.66 -20.39
CA GLN A 356 -15.84 -25.35 -21.61
C GLN A 356 -14.41 -25.86 -21.45
N GLU A 357 -14.20 -27.15 -21.71
CA GLU A 357 -12.86 -27.76 -21.71
C GLU A 357 -12.07 -27.27 -22.93
N GLY A 358 -11.52 -26.05 -22.84
CA GLY A 358 -10.80 -25.38 -23.93
C GLY A 358 -9.71 -24.39 -23.49
N ASP A 359 -9.63 -24.01 -22.21
CA ASP A 359 -8.62 -23.06 -21.69
C ASP A 359 -7.20 -23.66 -21.50
N THR A 360 -6.82 -24.62 -22.34
CA THR A 360 -5.42 -24.98 -22.58
C THR A 360 -4.90 -24.19 -23.79
N PRO A 361 -3.79 -23.44 -23.66
CA PRO A 361 -3.31 -22.59 -24.75
C PRO A 361 -2.72 -23.42 -25.90
N SER A 362 -3.54 -23.68 -26.92
CA SER A 362 -3.13 -24.33 -28.17
C SER A 362 -2.15 -23.45 -28.94
N SER A 363 -0.85 -23.70 -28.81
CA SER A 363 0.20 -22.96 -29.50
C SER A 363 0.29 -23.36 -30.98
N SER A 364 -0.45 -22.67 -31.84
CA SER A 364 -0.46 -22.90 -33.29
C SER A 364 -0.19 -21.62 -34.10
N THR A 365 1.03 -21.10 -34.01
CA THR A 365 1.60 -20.23 -35.05
C THR A 365 3.10 -20.49 -35.14
N SER A 366 3.57 -20.81 -36.35
CA SER A 366 4.96 -21.14 -36.64
C SER A 366 5.83 -19.88 -36.81
N CYS A 367 7.03 -19.92 -36.26
CA CYS A 367 8.17 -19.10 -36.66
C CYS A 367 9.38 -20.03 -36.85
N ALA A 368 10.19 -19.78 -37.88
CA ALA A 368 11.26 -20.66 -38.33
C ALA A 368 12.63 -20.38 -37.66
N ASP A 369 13.61 -21.24 -37.98
CA ASP A 369 14.90 -21.39 -37.30
C ASP A 369 15.89 -20.22 -37.41
N ALA A 370 16.67 -20.04 -36.34
CA ALA A 370 18.14 -19.98 -36.35
C ALA A 370 18.67 -19.94 -34.89
N GLY A 371 19.66 -20.73 -34.47
CA GLY A 371 20.35 -21.86 -35.09
C GLY A 371 21.71 -22.13 -34.40
N SER A 372 22.18 -23.38 -34.34
CA SER A 372 23.49 -23.84 -33.78
C SER A 372 23.76 -23.55 -32.28
N SER A 373 24.54 -24.35 -31.53
CA SER A 373 25.22 -25.64 -31.79
C SER A 373 25.72 -26.25 -30.46
N GLU A 374 25.74 -27.59 -30.36
CA GLU A 374 26.65 -28.41 -29.51
C GLU A 374 26.62 -28.22 -27.96
N ASN A 375 26.91 -29.18 -27.07
CA ASN A 375 27.00 -30.66 -26.99
C ASN A 375 27.09 -30.97 -25.45
N ASP A 376 26.94 -32.16 -24.85
CA ASP A 376 26.68 -33.58 -25.19
C ASP A 376 25.76 -34.15 -24.04
N GLU A 377 25.47 -35.43 -23.75
CA GLU A 377 25.98 -36.77 -24.14
C GLU A 377 24.83 -37.82 -24.03
N GLU A 378 25.14 -39.10 -23.83
CA GLU A 378 24.21 -40.24 -23.64
C GLU A 378 24.02 -40.64 -22.14
N ASN A 379 23.41 -41.75 -21.66
CA ASN A 379 22.51 -42.85 -22.13
C ASN A 379 21.71 -43.28 -20.85
N ASP A 380 20.77 -44.22 -20.75
CA ASP A 380 20.33 -45.46 -21.44
C ASP A 380 18.82 -45.58 -21.06
N ARG A 381 17.86 -46.32 -21.64
CA ARG A 381 17.68 -47.18 -22.83
C ARG A 381 16.67 -48.26 -22.45
N TRP A 382 15.56 -48.41 -23.17
CA TRP A 382 15.08 -49.71 -23.72
C TRP A 382 13.89 -49.53 -24.68
N VAL A 383 13.68 -50.51 -25.56
CA VAL A 383 12.78 -50.45 -26.73
C VAL A 383 12.09 -51.83 -26.93
N PRO A 384 10.94 -51.93 -27.63
CA PRO A 384 10.97 -52.42 -29.02
C PRO A 384 9.96 -51.68 -29.94
N ILE A 385 10.37 -51.18 -31.12
CA ILE A 385 10.58 -51.88 -32.40
C ILE A 385 9.30 -52.46 -33.03
N SER A 386 8.75 -51.72 -33.99
CA SER A 386 8.45 -52.17 -35.37
C SER A 386 7.79 -51.01 -36.14
N SER A 387 8.05 -50.69 -37.41
CA SER A 387 9.14 -50.83 -38.38
C SER A 387 8.48 -50.56 -39.76
N LEU A 388 9.25 -50.13 -40.78
CA LEU A 388 8.83 -49.95 -42.19
C LEU A 388 7.98 -48.69 -42.53
N THR A 389 8.21 -47.92 -43.61
CA THR A 389 9.47 -47.54 -44.34
C THR A 389 9.19 -46.44 -45.40
N ASN A 390 10.23 -45.64 -45.71
CA ASN A 390 10.58 -45.06 -47.05
C ASN A 390 9.61 -44.13 -47.85
N ARG A 391 10.17 -42.95 -48.23
CA ARG A 391 10.21 -42.35 -49.61
C ARG A 391 8.88 -41.79 -50.20
N THR A 392 8.84 -40.81 -51.13
CA THR A 392 9.89 -39.99 -51.81
C THR A 392 9.35 -38.66 -52.37
N SER A 393 10.19 -37.61 -52.28
CA SER A 393 10.52 -36.57 -53.30
C SER A 393 9.51 -35.55 -53.90
N THR A 394 10.14 -34.47 -54.42
CA THR A 394 9.90 -33.70 -55.68
C THR A 394 9.11 -32.38 -55.70
N THR A 395 9.69 -31.44 -56.49
CA THR A 395 9.15 -30.27 -57.23
C THR A 395 8.70 -28.97 -56.52
N ASP A 396 9.66 -28.03 -56.45
CA ASP A 396 9.57 -26.60 -56.84
C ASP A 396 9.06 -26.36 -58.30
N PRO A 397 8.90 -25.11 -58.84
CA PRO A 397 9.03 -23.75 -58.25
C PRO A 397 7.85 -22.78 -58.57
N ASP A 398 7.93 -21.48 -58.19
CA ASP A 398 8.34 -20.35 -59.08
C ASP A 398 7.67 -18.96 -58.88
N TRP A 399 8.38 -17.92 -59.37
CA TRP A 399 7.96 -16.54 -59.73
C TRP A 399 7.68 -15.47 -58.65
N LEU A 400 8.26 -14.26 -58.89
CA LEU A 400 8.18 -13.04 -58.06
C LEU A 400 8.54 -11.79 -58.93
N SER A 401 7.73 -10.72 -58.96
CA SER A 401 8.04 -9.33 -59.41
C SER A 401 6.74 -8.47 -59.49
N ASN A 402 6.69 -7.12 -59.52
CA ASN A 402 7.67 -6.04 -59.28
C ASN A 402 6.99 -4.67 -58.99
N ALA A 403 7.74 -3.74 -58.38
CA ALA A 403 7.79 -2.27 -58.61
C ALA A 403 6.53 -1.35 -58.61
N ASP A 404 6.47 -0.50 -57.57
CA ASP A 404 6.56 0.99 -57.60
C ASP A 404 5.53 1.99 -58.22
N THR A 405 5.33 3.06 -57.43
CA THR A 405 5.09 4.50 -57.78
C THR A 405 3.66 5.04 -58.09
N PRO A 406 3.39 6.36 -57.87
CA PRO A 406 2.07 6.85 -57.43
C PRO A 406 1.43 7.96 -58.32
N SER A 407 0.28 8.49 -57.89
CA SER A 407 -0.31 9.77 -58.37
C SER A 407 -1.11 10.49 -57.26
N GLN A 408 -1.40 11.79 -57.47
CA GLN A 408 -2.15 12.67 -56.55
C GLN A 408 -3.43 13.20 -57.23
N GLU A 409 -4.43 13.63 -56.44
CA GLU A 409 -5.31 14.82 -56.61
C GLU A 409 -6.52 14.67 -55.63
N SER A 410 -6.66 15.50 -54.58
CA SER A 410 -7.22 16.86 -54.51
C SER A 410 -8.76 16.95 -54.63
N HIS A 411 -9.47 17.05 -53.50
CA HIS A 411 -10.13 18.30 -53.04
C HIS A 411 -11.67 18.31 -53.33
N PRO A 412 -12.49 19.25 -52.82
CA PRO A 412 -13.23 18.98 -51.57
C PRO A 412 -14.73 19.34 -51.58
N VAL A 413 -15.50 18.90 -50.57
CA VAL A 413 -16.85 19.45 -50.28
C VAL A 413 -17.01 19.66 -48.78
N SER A 414 -17.59 20.81 -48.40
CA SER A 414 -17.94 21.19 -47.03
C SER A 414 -19.44 21.05 -46.76
N SER A 415 -19.81 20.89 -45.49
CA SER A 415 -21.12 21.33 -45.00
C SER A 415 -20.98 21.76 -43.54
N SER A 416 -21.81 22.72 -43.13
CA SER A 416 -21.75 23.37 -41.81
C SER A 416 -23.07 23.16 -41.08
N ALA A 417 -23.00 22.91 -39.78
CA ALA A 417 -24.17 22.89 -38.90
C ALA A 417 -23.80 23.56 -37.57
N GLU A 418 -24.39 24.72 -37.31
CA GLU A 418 -24.26 25.42 -36.04
C GLU A 418 -25.20 24.80 -35.00
N VAL A 419 -24.75 24.67 -33.75
CA VAL A 419 -25.61 24.31 -32.61
C VAL A 419 -25.38 25.33 -31.50
N SER A 420 -26.46 26.03 -31.12
CA SER A 420 -26.40 27.18 -30.21
C SER A 420 -26.20 26.78 -28.75
N ALA A 421 -25.47 27.60 -27.99
CA ALA A 421 -25.31 27.41 -26.55
C ALA A 421 -26.56 27.91 -25.76
N PRO A 422 -26.93 27.26 -24.64
CA PRO A 422 -28.04 27.70 -23.80
C PRO A 422 -27.70 28.96 -22.96
N PRO A 423 -28.72 29.76 -22.57
CA PRO A 423 -28.51 30.99 -21.81
C PRO A 423 -28.20 30.75 -20.32
N PRO A 424 -27.55 31.70 -19.63
CA PRO A 424 -27.23 31.61 -18.20
C PRO A 424 -28.45 31.83 -17.29
N PRO A 425 -28.47 31.25 -16.07
CA PRO A 425 -29.53 31.47 -15.10
C PRO A 425 -29.47 32.87 -14.44
N PRO A 426 -30.60 33.41 -13.94
CA PRO A 426 -30.65 34.71 -13.28
C PRO A 426 -30.01 34.69 -11.87
N PRO A 427 -29.54 35.85 -11.36
CA PRO A 427 -28.90 35.93 -10.05
C PRO A 427 -29.88 35.78 -8.90
N SER A 428 -29.59 34.89 -7.94
CA SER A 428 -30.31 34.79 -6.67
C SER A 428 -29.85 35.85 -5.67
N ALA A 429 -30.80 36.50 -5.00
CA ALA A 429 -30.51 37.58 -4.06
C ALA A 429 -29.90 37.08 -2.74
N ALA A 430 -28.99 37.86 -2.17
CA ALA A 430 -28.46 37.64 -0.83
C ALA A 430 -29.42 38.16 0.26
N PRO A 431 -29.69 37.39 1.33
CA PRO A 431 -30.32 37.92 2.55
C PRO A 431 -29.30 38.69 3.39
N ASN A 432 -29.75 39.78 4.02
CA ASN A 432 -28.89 40.74 4.70
C ASN A 432 -28.21 40.20 5.98
N ALA A 433 -27.04 40.75 6.28
CA ALA A 433 -26.45 40.65 7.62
C ALA A 433 -27.27 41.44 8.65
N LEU A 434 -27.47 40.86 9.84
CA LEU A 434 -27.93 41.57 11.04
C LEU A 434 -27.07 41.20 12.24
N SER A 435 -26.67 42.21 13.00
CA SER A 435 -25.91 42.14 14.25
C SER A 435 -25.86 43.55 14.87
N PRO A 436 -25.57 43.71 16.17
CA PRO A 436 -25.64 42.75 17.26
C PRO A 436 -26.61 43.20 18.38
N ALA A 437 -26.92 42.33 19.34
CA ALA A 437 -27.58 42.71 20.59
C ALA A 437 -26.84 42.14 21.81
N SER A 438 -26.55 42.99 22.78
CA SER A 438 -25.77 42.66 23.98
C SER A 438 -26.60 41.97 25.07
N ARG A 439 -25.97 41.09 25.88
CA ARG A 439 -25.91 41.24 27.36
C ARG A 439 -25.00 40.20 28.06
N ARG A 440 -24.07 40.73 28.87
CA ARG A 440 -23.47 40.19 30.11
C ARG A 440 -23.81 41.23 31.23
N PRO A 441 -23.47 41.11 32.54
CA PRO A 441 -22.52 40.17 33.19
C PRO A 441 -22.89 39.60 34.59
N ALA A 442 -22.19 38.52 34.98
CA ALA A 442 -21.65 38.21 36.33
C ALA A 442 -20.52 37.17 36.12
N LYS A 443 -19.30 37.20 36.69
CA LYS A 443 -18.81 37.32 38.10
C LYS A 443 -19.16 36.08 38.95
N ALA A 444 -18.22 35.41 39.66
CA ALA A 444 -16.74 35.54 39.72
C ALA A 444 -16.09 34.28 40.39
N CYS A 445 -14.77 34.33 40.63
CA CYS A 445 -13.92 33.39 41.41
C CYS A 445 -13.55 32.04 40.75
N ALA A 446 -12.33 31.50 40.91
CA ALA A 446 -11.08 32.08 41.45
C ALA A 446 -9.81 31.36 40.91
N ALA A 447 -8.63 31.92 41.24
CA ALA A 447 -7.27 31.42 40.95
C ALA A 447 -7.03 29.95 41.42
N ASN A 448 -6.02 29.21 40.97
CA ASN A 448 -4.59 29.54 40.77
C ASN A 448 -3.90 28.45 39.88
N VAL A 449 -2.67 28.54 39.36
CA VAL A 449 -1.57 29.53 39.39
C VAL A 449 -0.72 29.37 38.09
N MET A 450 0.30 30.21 37.86
CA MET A 450 1.28 30.06 36.76
C MET A 450 2.71 30.43 37.22
N THR A 451 3.60 29.44 37.42
CA THR A 451 5.01 29.67 37.74
C THR A 451 5.92 28.46 37.47
N GLN A 452 7.18 28.73 37.10
CA GLN A 452 8.26 27.77 36.76
C GLN A 452 8.01 26.99 35.44
N PHE A 453 8.99 26.79 34.54
CA PHE A 453 10.44 27.07 34.58
C PHE A 453 10.88 28.09 33.51
N ARG A 454 11.77 29.02 33.87
CA ARG A 454 12.46 29.93 32.93
C ARG A 454 13.93 30.18 33.33
N ARG A 455 14.66 29.06 33.48
CA ARG A 455 16.12 28.86 33.68
C ARG A 455 16.36 27.45 33.12
N GLN A 456 17.37 27.14 32.31
CA GLN A 456 18.76 27.59 32.38
C GLN A 456 19.33 27.94 30.99
N ALA A 457 20.22 28.93 30.95
CA ALA A 457 21.19 29.16 29.87
C ALA A 457 22.50 29.67 30.52
N VAL A 458 23.59 29.77 29.74
CA VAL A 458 24.98 30.08 30.16
C VAL A 458 25.73 28.88 30.74
N LEU A 459 27.05 28.84 30.46
CA LEU A 459 28.01 27.72 30.59
C LEU A 459 27.78 26.59 29.56
N ASN A 460 28.75 26.16 28.75
CA ASN A 460 30.20 26.45 28.73
C ASN A 460 30.68 27.07 27.40
N ASN A 461 31.76 27.85 27.48
CA ASN A 461 32.44 28.45 26.33
C ASN A 461 33.83 27.80 26.20
N ALA A 462 34.09 27.08 25.11
CA ALA A 462 35.31 26.28 24.93
C ALA A 462 36.01 26.58 23.59
N LYS A 463 37.06 27.40 23.68
CA LYS A 463 38.18 27.61 22.75
C LYS A 463 37.97 27.23 21.26
N LYS A 464 37.87 28.25 20.40
CA LYS A 464 38.08 28.10 18.96
C LYS A 464 39.47 27.49 18.66
N ALA A 465 39.50 26.52 17.76
CA ALA A 465 40.66 26.22 16.92
C ALA A 465 40.20 26.30 15.44
N PRO A 466 41.05 26.76 14.50
CA PRO A 466 40.66 26.86 13.10
C PRO A 466 40.65 25.48 12.44
N VAL A 467 39.47 25.01 12.03
CA VAL A 467 39.32 23.81 11.19
C VAL A 467 39.08 24.26 9.75
N THR A 468 39.90 23.78 8.84
CA THR A 468 39.85 24.08 7.40
C THR A 468 38.66 23.42 6.70
N LEU A 469 38.06 24.11 5.74
CA LEU A 469 37.26 23.51 4.67
C LEU A 469 38.15 22.50 3.90
N PRO A 470 37.64 21.31 3.50
CA PRO A 470 36.62 21.21 2.44
C PRO A 470 35.53 20.12 2.65
N GLY A 471 34.59 20.01 1.72
CA GLY A 471 33.64 18.87 1.64
C GLY A 471 32.41 19.11 0.77
N ASP A 472 32.30 18.39 -0.36
CA ASP A 472 31.21 18.48 -1.34
C ASP A 472 29.82 18.10 -0.83
N VAL A 473 28.78 18.41 -1.65
CA VAL A 473 27.42 17.83 -1.55
C VAL A 473 27.44 16.29 -1.46
N SER A 474 28.46 15.66 -2.09
CA SER A 474 28.78 14.24 -1.95
C SER A 474 28.83 13.76 -0.49
N THR A 475 29.31 14.60 0.44
CA THR A 475 29.44 14.24 1.86
C THR A 475 28.11 14.08 2.58
N SER A 476 27.07 14.84 2.20
CA SER A 476 25.72 14.68 2.80
C SER A 476 25.01 13.43 2.29
N VAL A 477 25.13 13.13 0.99
CA VAL A 477 24.64 11.90 0.39
C VAL A 477 25.40 10.69 0.94
N ALA A 478 26.72 10.80 1.13
CA ALA A 478 27.53 9.79 1.78
C ALA A 478 27.19 9.64 3.27
N TYR A 479 26.79 10.71 3.98
CA TYR A 479 26.36 10.63 5.38
C TYR A 479 25.00 9.91 5.51
N ASP A 480 24.01 10.25 4.69
CA ASP A 480 22.72 9.56 4.67
C ASP A 480 22.88 8.10 4.20
N ALA A 481 23.70 7.84 3.18
CA ALA A 481 24.02 6.48 2.74
C ALA A 481 24.77 5.67 3.81
N ALA A 482 25.77 6.26 4.49
CA ALA A 482 26.47 5.61 5.59
C ALA A 482 25.56 5.39 6.81
N LEU A 483 24.59 6.28 7.05
CA LEU A 483 23.59 6.11 8.10
C LEU A 483 22.63 4.95 7.77
N VAL A 484 22.16 4.84 6.53
CA VAL A 484 21.37 3.70 6.04
C VAL A 484 22.18 2.41 6.12
N GLN A 485 23.41 2.41 5.59
CA GLN A 485 24.32 1.25 5.61
C GLN A 485 24.66 0.82 7.05
N ALA A 486 24.85 1.75 7.98
CA ALA A 486 25.03 1.45 9.40
C ALA A 486 23.76 0.87 10.06
N ASN A 487 22.57 1.34 9.67
CA ASN A 487 21.30 0.76 10.12
C ASN A 487 21.13 -0.68 9.61
N GLU A 488 21.51 -0.93 8.35
CA GLU A 488 21.52 -2.26 7.73
C GLU A 488 22.55 -3.18 8.38
N GLN A 489 23.78 -2.72 8.61
CA GLN A 489 24.82 -3.48 9.33
C GLN A 489 24.34 -3.89 10.73
N VAL A 490 23.67 -3.01 11.48
CA VAL A 490 23.08 -3.36 12.78
C VAL A 490 21.99 -4.43 12.65
N LYS A 491 21.19 -4.42 11.58
CA LYS A 491 20.23 -5.48 11.30
C LYS A 491 20.89 -6.78 10.86
N HIS A 492 21.87 -6.77 9.96
CA HIS A 492 22.60 -7.98 9.56
C HIS A 492 23.37 -8.62 10.72
N ALA A 493 23.94 -7.82 11.63
CA ALA A 493 24.54 -8.34 12.87
C ALA A 493 23.51 -9.04 13.78
N LYS A 494 22.26 -8.57 13.80
CA LYS A 494 21.14 -9.24 14.49
C LYS A 494 20.65 -10.49 13.74
N VAL A 495 20.64 -10.48 12.41
CA VAL A 495 20.31 -11.65 11.57
C VAL A 495 21.29 -12.78 11.84
N LYS A 496 22.60 -12.52 11.91
CA LYS A 496 23.60 -13.54 12.22
C LYS A 496 23.33 -14.29 13.55
N ILE A 497 22.87 -13.58 14.58
CA ILE A 497 22.49 -14.18 15.87
C ILE A 497 21.29 -15.13 15.72
N LEU A 498 20.37 -14.82 14.80
CA LEU A 498 19.27 -15.71 14.44
C LEU A 498 19.75 -16.91 13.60
N SER A 499 20.67 -16.71 12.64
CA SER A 499 21.28 -17.79 11.86
C SER A 499 21.96 -18.83 12.77
N GLU A 500 22.81 -18.37 13.70
CA GLU A 500 23.48 -19.21 14.70
C GLU A 500 22.48 -19.97 15.59
N ALA A 501 21.32 -19.37 15.90
CA ALA A 501 20.27 -20.03 16.68
C ALA A 501 19.48 -21.06 15.86
N ILE A 502 19.20 -20.80 14.57
CA ILE A 502 18.49 -21.73 13.69
C ILE A 502 19.33 -22.98 13.45
N GLN A 503 20.59 -22.83 13.02
CA GLN A 503 21.52 -23.94 12.82
C GLN A 503 21.71 -24.79 14.09
N LYS A 504 21.64 -24.17 15.26
CA LYS A 504 21.72 -24.87 16.56
C LYS A 504 20.44 -25.62 16.92
N LEU A 505 19.27 -25.10 16.56
CA LEU A 505 17.95 -25.60 16.98
C LEU A 505 17.20 -26.40 15.92
N GLU A 506 17.69 -26.44 14.68
CA GLU A 506 17.16 -27.30 13.62
C GLU A 506 17.05 -28.75 14.11
N GLY A 507 15.87 -29.35 13.92
CA GLY A 507 15.53 -30.69 14.39
C GLY A 507 15.54 -30.86 15.92
N LYS A 508 15.51 -29.79 16.73
CA LYS A 508 15.63 -29.85 18.21
C LYS A 508 14.60 -28.95 18.90
N CYS A 509 14.18 -29.32 20.11
CA CYS A 509 13.20 -28.54 20.86
C CYS A 509 13.79 -27.19 21.36
N PRO A 510 13.24 -26.02 20.93
CA PRO A 510 13.72 -24.73 21.40
C PRO A 510 13.55 -24.53 22.91
N ILE A 511 12.53 -25.14 23.51
CA ILE A 511 12.25 -25.03 24.95
C ILE A 511 13.26 -25.83 25.79
N CYS A 512 13.60 -27.07 25.42
CA CYS A 512 14.64 -27.84 26.11
C CYS A 512 15.99 -27.12 26.07
N TRP A 513 16.33 -26.52 24.92
CA TRP A 513 17.52 -25.67 24.83
C TRP A 513 17.40 -24.44 25.74
N ALA A 514 16.26 -23.74 25.74
CA ALA A 514 16.02 -22.52 26.52
C ALA A 514 15.97 -22.73 28.05
N SER A 515 15.56 -23.91 28.53
CA SER A 515 15.58 -24.29 29.95
C SER A 515 16.96 -24.71 30.49
N LYS A 516 17.93 -25.02 29.61
CA LYS A 516 19.15 -25.80 29.93
C LYS A 516 18.84 -27.25 30.34
N SER A 517 17.73 -27.81 29.84
CA SER A 517 17.47 -29.26 29.89
C SER A 517 18.41 -30.01 28.95
N GLU A 518 18.41 -31.34 29.04
CA GLU A 518 18.84 -32.19 27.95
C GLU A 518 18.05 -31.83 26.66
N ILE A 519 18.76 -31.61 25.55
CA ILE A 519 18.17 -31.06 24.33
C ILE A 519 17.52 -32.19 23.54
N PHE A 520 16.19 -32.27 23.61
CA PHE A 520 15.43 -33.28 22.88
C PHE A 520 15.47 -33.02 21.35
N THR A 521 15.94 -34.01 20.60
CA THR A 521 15.89 -34.05 19.12
C THR A 521 14.48 -34.43 18.67
N LEU A 522 13.88 -33.63 17.80
CA LEU A 522 12.53 -33.80 17.28
C LEU A 522 12.51 -34.89 16.19
N VAL A 523 12.34 -36.15 16.60
CA VAL A 523 12.22 -37.30 15.69
C VAL A 523 10.82 -37.35 15.06
N PRO A 524 10.67 -37.53 13.74
CA PRO A 524 9.37 -37.74 13.08
C PRO A 524 8.53 -38.84 13.75
N GLY A 525 7.23 -38.59 13.90
CA GLY A 525 6.30 -39.48 14.60
C GLY A 525 6.28 -39.36 16.13
N VAL A 526 7.33 -38.82 16.77
CA VAL A 526 7.43 -38.71 18.24
C VAL A 526 6.88 -37.36 18.73
N LYS A 527 5.75 -37.38 19.45
CA LYS A 527 5.09 -36.16 19.95
C LYS A 527 5.82 -35.52 21.15
N HIS A 528 6.75 -34.62 20.88
CA HIS A 528 7.37 -33.77 21.90
C HIS A 528 6.62 -32.43 22.07
N THR A 529 5.66 -32.38 23.00
CA THR A 529 4.86 -31.17 23.23
C THR A 529 5.67 -30.10 24.00
N PRO A 530 5.84 -28.87 23.46
CA PRO A 530 6.60 -27.81 24.14
C PRO A 530 6.12 -27.54 25.57
N PHE A 531 7.06 -27.22 26.45
CA PHE A 531 6.92 -27.07 27.92
C PHE A 531 6.50 -28.33 28.69
N LEU A 532 5.53 -29.12 28.19
CA LEU A 532 5.00 -30.29 28.88
C LEU A 532 5.93 -31.51 28.80
N ALA A 533 6.56 -31.75 27.64
CA ALA A 533 7.53 -32.82 27.44
C ALA A 533 8.97 -32.42 27.78
N CYS A 534 9.24 -31.11 27.95
CA CYS A 534 10.58 -30.54 28.15
C CYS A 534 11.11 -30.68 29.59
N ARG A 535 10.76 -31.76 30.29
CA ARG A 535 10.82 -31.88 31.76
C ARG A 535 12.23 -31.67 32.35
N ALA A 536 12.47 -30.50 32.93
CA ALA A 536 13.47 -30.31 33.98
C ALA A 536 13.03 -29.21 34.97
N GLY A 537 12.77 -29.58 36.23
CA GLY A 537 12.89 -28.72 37.42
C GLY A 537 12.20 -27.34 37.47
N HIS A 538 11.22 -27.02 36.61
CA HIS A 538 10.68 -25.66 36.49
C HIS A 538 9.28 -25.49 37.11
N SER A 539 9.19 -24.63 38.13
CA SER A 539 7.93 -24.32 38.84
C SER A 539 6.88 -23.59 38.00
N TYR A 540 7.27 -22.93 36.91
CA TYR A 540 6.36 -22.16 36.04
C TYR A 540 5.64 -23.01 34.98
N VAL A 541 5.87 -24.34 34.92
CA VAL A 541 5.26 -25.24 33.91
C VAL A 541 3.73 -25.31 34.04
N HIS A 542 3.15 -25.03 35.21
CA HIS A 542 1.69 -24.95 35.38
C HIS A 542 1.04 -23.88 34.49
N ASN A 543 1.78 -22.83 34.11
CA ASN A 543 1.31 -21.77 33.20
C ASN A 543 1.60 -22.06 31.71
N ALA A 544 2.04 -23.27 31.36
CA ALA A 544 2.47 -23.60 30.00
C ALA A 544 1.39 -23.34 28.93
N PHE A 545 0.14 -23.72 29.20
CA PHE A 545 -0.93 -23.83 28.20
C PHE A 545 -1.24 -22.55 27.41
N GLY A 546 -1.01 -21.37 28.00
CA GLY A 546 -1.31 -20.09 27.35
C GLY A 546 -0.48 -19.74 26.11
N TRP A 547 0.60 -20.47 25.81
CA TRP A 547 1.47 -20.18 24.66
C TRP A 547 0.73 -20.30 23.31
N ILE A 548 -0.26 -21.19 23.21
CA ILE A 548 -1.05 -21.38 21.99
C ILE A 548 -1.97 -20.17 21.76
N ASP A 549 -2.59 -19.62 22.79
CA ASP A 549 -3.41 -18.42 22.67
C ASP A 549 -2.57 -17.15 22.49
N PHE A 550 -1.35 -17.13 23.03
CA PHE A 550 -0.36 -16.10 22.69
C PHE A 550 0.08 -16.19 21.22
N LYS A 551 0.32 -17.40 20.67
CA LYS A 551 0.55 -17.62 19.22
C LYS A 551 -0.64 -17.17 18.36
N LYS A 552 -1.88 -17.40 18.81
CA LYS A 552 -3.06 -16.88 18.09
C LYS A 552 -3.06 -15.34 18.04
N ARG A 553 -2.61 -14.67 19.10
CA ARG A 553 -2.58 -13.19 19.23
C ARG A 553 -1.36 -12.53 18.57
N LEU A 554 -0.20 -13.17 18.59
CA LEU A 554 1.05 -12.62 18.05
C LEU A 554 1.09 -12.76 16.51
N LYS A 555 0.74 -11.67 15.81
CA LYS A 555 0.67 -11.63 14.34
C LYS A 555 1.83 -10.86 13.73
N PHE A 556 2.85 -11.56 13.27
CA PHE A 556 3.94 -10.94 12.49
C PHE A 556 3.46 -10.52 11.08
N THR A 557 4.01 -9.42 10.57
CA THR A 557 3.71 -8.90 9.23
C THR A 557 4.04 -9.94 8.15
N LYS A 558 3.03 -10.29 7.34
CA LYS A 558 3.14 -11.29 6.27
C LYS A 558 4.26 -10.90 5.28
N TYR A 559 5.01 -11.87 4.79
CA TYR A 559 6.17 -11.73 3.89
C TYR A 559 7.39 -10.96 4.45
N GLN A 560 7.26 -10.13 5.49
CA GLN A 560 8.41 -9.58 6.25
C GLN A 560 8.95 -10.59 7.27
N TYR A 561 8.11 -11.53 7.71
CA TYR A 561 8.41 -12.57 8.69
C TYR A 561 7.84 -13.92 8.27
N CYS A 562 8.48 -15.00 8.68
CA CYS A 562 8.00 -16.36 8.49
C CYS A 562 6.77 -16.63 9.39
N TYR A 563 5.64 -17.00 8.80
CA TYR A 563 4.40 -17.26 9.55
C TYR A 563 4.47 -18.51 10.44
N MET A 564 5.42 -19.42 10.22
CA MET A 564 5.57 -20.66 10.99
C MET A 564 6.42 -20.49 12.25
N CYS A 565 7.36 -19.55 12.28
CA CYS A 565 8.33 -19.42 13.37
C CYS A 565 8.58 -17.98 13.86
N GLY A 566 8.19 -16.96 13.10
CA GLY A 566 8.34 -15.54 13.45
C GLY A 566 9.70 -14.90 13.13
N VAL A 567 10.66 -15.62 12.53
CA VAL A 567 11.95 -15.01 12.12
C VAL A 567 11.77 -14.10 10.89
N PRO A 568 12.64 -13.09 10.67
CA PRO A 568 12.52 -12.21 9.51
C PRO A 568 12.69 -12.93 8.16
N GLN A 569 12.28 -12.26 7.09
CA GLN A 569 12.45 -12.67 5.70
C GLN A 569 13.27 -11.63 4.94
N LYS A 570 13.43 -11.79 3.62
CA LYS A 570 14.23 -10.90 2.76
C LYS A 570 13.81 -9.41 2.95
N PRO A 571 14.76 -8.47 3.08
CA PRO A 571 16.21 -8.63 2.89
C PRO A 571 16.96 -9.21 4.11
N TYR A 572 16.32 -9.39 5.26
CA TYR A 572 16.94 -9.80 6.52
C TYR A 572 16.74 -11.29 6.86
N LEU A 573 16.70 -12.16 5.84
CA LEU A 573 16.50 -13.60 5.99
C LEU A 573 17.71 -14.25 6.71
N PRO A 574 17.51 -14.97 7.83
CA PRO A 574 18.59 -15.73 8.48
C PRO A 574 19.06 -16.93 7.67
N ASP A 575 20.36 -17.24 7.78
CA ASP A 575 20.99 -18.36 7.07
C ASP A 575 20.41 -19.70 7.56
N GLY A 576 20.13 -20.61 6.62
CA GLY A 576 19.45 -21.88 6.89
C GLY A 576 17.92 -21.79 6.95
N HIS A 577 17.32 -20.60 6.89
CA HIS A 577 15.86 -20.47 6.78
C HIS A 577 15.41 -20.29 5.32
N PRO A 578 14.43 -21.06 4.81
CA PRO A 578 13.90 -20.87 3.45
C PRO A 578 13.13 -19.54 3.29
N THR A 579 13.01 -19.04 2.07
CA THR A 579 12.09 -17.93 1.76
C THR A 579 10.67 -18.49 1.63
N VAL A 580 9.73 -18.04 2.47
CA VAL A 580 8.42 -18.66 2.59
C VAL A 580 7.41 -18.03 1.62
N GLY A 581 7.18 -18.68 0.47
CA GLY A 581 6.03 -18.39 -0.39
C GLY A 581 6.23 -18.49 -1.92
N CYS A 582 6.93 -19.51 -2.45
CA CYS A 582 7.19 -19.63 -3.90
C CYS A 582 6.79 -20.96 -4.59
N THR A 583 6.49 -22.04 -3.85
CA THR A 583 6.16 -23.37 -4.44
C THR A 583 4.96 -24.02 -3.75
N LEU A 584 4.39 -25.05 -4.40
CA LEU A 584 3.29 -25.88 -3.89
C LEU A 584 3.77 -27.03 -2.97
N GLU A 585 5.08 -27.21 -2.85
CA GLU A 585 5.71 -28.18 -1.96
C GLU A 585 5.70 -27.68 -0.51
N GLU A 586 5.69 -28.60 0.46
CA GLU A 586 5.41 -28.25 1.85
C GLU A 586 6.44 -27.25 2.44
N PRO A 587 5.99 -26.23 3.20
CA PRO A 587 6.85 -25.18 3.71
C PRO A 587 7.73 -25.69 4.86
N ASN A 588 8.89 -26.25 4.51
CA ASN A 588 9.82 -26.88 5.44
C ASN A 588 10.60 -25.85 6.30
N CYS A 589 9.91 -25.23 7.27
CA CYS A 589 10.52 -24.34 8.25
C CYS A 589 11.31 -25.17 9.30
N PRO A 590 12.63 -24.99 9.46
CA PRO A 590 13.47 -25.86 10.28
C PRO A 590 13.27 -25.69 11.80
N VAL A 591 12.61 -24.61 12.23
CA VAL A 591 12.40 -24.26 13.65
C VAL A 591 10.97 -23.72 13.90
N PRO A 592 9.91 -24.53 13.72
CA PRO A 592 8.53 -24.08 13.90
C PRO A 592 8.27 -23.53 15.31
N ASP A 593 7.44 -22.49 15.37
CA ASP A 593 7.07 -21.71 16.57
C ASP A 593 8.23 -21.08 17.37
N PHE A 594 9.46 -21.05 16.84
CA PHE A 594 10.66 -20.59 17.56
C PHE A 594 10.49 -19.27 18.33
N ILE A 595 10.13 -18.16 17.67
CA ILE A 595 10.06 -16.85 18.33
C ILE A 595 8.98 -16.84 19.42
N VAL A 596 7.79 -17.39 19.16
CA VAL A 596 6.68 -17.39 20.14
C VAL A 596 6.97 -18.29 21.34
N LEU A 597 7.61 -19.45 21.12
CA LEU A 597 8.04 -20.37 22.18
C LEU A 597 9.07 -19.72 23.10
N ILE A 598 10.09 -19.05 22.54
CA ILE A 598 11.12 -18.38 23.34
C ILE A 598 10.53 -17.18 24.11
N ILE A 599 9.65 -16.37 23.51
CA ILE A 599 8.99 -15.26 24.22
C ILE A 599 8.14 -15.78 25.38
N TRP A 600 7.41 -16.88 25.22
CA TRP A 600 6.62 -17.46 26.31
C TRP A 600 7.52 -17.99 27.43
N HIS A 601 8.64 -18.64 27.10
CA HIS A 601 9.64 -19.06 28.09
C HIS A 601 10.21 -17.86 28.89
N ILE A 602 10.56 -16.77 28.20
CA ILE A 602 11.06 -15.52 28.82
C ILE A 602 10.03 -14.94 29.78
N ARG A 603 8.74 -14.91 29.40
CA ARG A 603 7.65 -14.39 30.24
C ARG A 603 7.34 -15.26 31.46
N GLN A 604 7.35 -16.58 31.30
CA GLN A 604 6.98 -17.49 32.39
C GLN A 604 8.12 -17.75 33.39
N SER A 605 9.39 -17.59 32.99
CA SER A 605 10.53 -17.76 33.89
C SER A 605 10.79 -16.48 34.70
N PRO A 606 10.52 -16.44 36.03
CA PRO A 606 10.55 -15.18 36.79
C PRO A 606 11.94 -14.54 36.84
N ALA A 607 12.99 -15.36 36.83
CA ALA A 607 14.38 -14.91 36.83
C ALA A 607 14.78 -14.23 35.51
N ILE A 608 14.27 -14.71 34.36
CA ILE A 608 14.54 -14.13 33.03
C ILE A 608 13.66 -12.91 32.81
N TRP A 609 12.38 -12.99 33.16
CA TRP A 609 11.43 -11.87 33.11
C TRP A 609 11.94 -10.66 33.91
N SER A 610 12.43 -10.90 35.13
CA SER A 610 13.05 -9.86 35.99
C SER A 610 14.38 -9.31 35.45
N GLN A 611 14.98 -9.90 34.41
CA GLN A 611 16.12 -9.31 33.70
C GLN A 611 15.64 -8.52 32.48
N ALA A 612 14.66 -9.04 31.73
CA ALA A 612 14.06 -8.35 30.59
C ALA A 612 13.48 -6.98 30.96
N ILE A 613 12.68 -6.90 32.04
CA ILE A 613 12.08 -5.66 32.56
C ILE A 613 13.13 -4.62 32.96
N ARG A 614 14.31 -5.06 33.43
CA ARG A 614 15.41 -4.16 33.82
C ARG A 614 16.33 -3.79 32.65
N CYS A 615 16.09 -4.29 31.45
CA CYS A 615 16.90 -3.98 30.27
C CYS A 615 16.44 -2.63 29.65
N PRO A 616 17.29 -1.60 29.57
CA PRO A 616 16.91 -0.30 28.98
C PRO A 616 16.52 -0.34 27.49
N ARG A 617 16.73 -1.47 26.81
CA ARG A 617 16.21 -1.70 25.44
C ARG A 617 14.67 -1.76 25.44
N PHE A 618 14.06 -2.35 26.47
CA PHE A 618 12.66 -2.77 26.52
C PHE A 618 11.76 -1.78 27.29
N LEU A 619 11.74 -0.52 26.85
CA LEU A 619 10.82 0.49 27.37
C LEU A 619 9.36 0.01 27.24
N GLY A 620 8.55 0.26 28.27
CA GLY A 620 7.15 -0.20 28.34
C GLY A 620 6.96 -1.64 28.84
N LEU A 621 8.03 -2.43 28.98
CA LEU A 621 7.94 -3.80 29.52
C LEU A 621 7.88 -3.78 31.05
N THR A 622 6.67 -3.86 31.63
CA THR A 622 6.48 -3.86 33.09
C THR A 622 6.30 -5.26 33.66
N LYS A 623 6.40 -5.39 34.98
CA LYS A 623 6.26 -6.67 35.70
C LYS A 623 4.89 -7.32 35.50
N ASP A 624 3.85 -6.51 35.64
CA ASP A 624 2.45 -6.96 35.76
C ASP A 624 1.64 -6.70 34.47
N ILE A 625 2.31 -6.36 33.36
CA ILE A 625 1.71 -6.12 32.02
C ILE A 625 0.81 -7.27 31.57
N GLY A 626 -0.43 -6.94 31.18
CA GLY A 626 -1.45 -7.89 30.74
C GLY A 626 -1.09 -8.62 29.44
N LEU A 627 -1.73 -9.76 29.16
CA LEU A 627 -1.39 -10.56 27.97
C LEU A 627 -1.66 -9.83 26.64
N THR A 628 -2.74 -9.04 26.58
CA THR A 628 -3.08 -8.21 25.41
C THR A 628 -2.07 -7.08 25.22
N GLU A 629 -1.76 -6.34 26.29
CA GLU A 629 -0.75 -5.27 26.30
C GLU A 629 0.64 -5.79 25.93
N PHE A 630 1.02 -6.96 26.44
CA PHE A 630 2.27 -7.61 26.11
C PHE A 630 2.34 -8.05 24.66
N THR A 631 1.23 -8.51 24.07
CA THR A 631 1.17 -8.79 22.62
C THR A 631 1.36 -7.50 21.81
N ALA A 632 0.69 -6.42 22.17
CA ALA A 632 0.83 -5.12 21.50
C ALA A 632 2.26 -4.57 21.62
N TRP A 633 2.84 -4.64 22.82
CA TRP A 633 4.23 -4.31 23.10
C TRP A 633 5.21 -5.15 22.27
N CYS A 634 4.98 -6.45 22.16
CA CYS A 634 5.78 -7.36 21.33
C CYS A 634 5.73 -6.98 19.84
N MET A 635 4.62 -6.42 19.35
CA MET A 635 4.48 -5.95 17.97
C MET A 635 4.97 -4.52 17.73
N THR A 636 5.34 -3.75 18.76
CA THR A 636 5.90 -2.41 18.56
C THR A 636 7.25 -2.47 17.86
N LEU A 637 7.46 -1.63 16.84
CA LEU A 637 8.75 -1.37 16.20
C LEU A 637 9.37 -0.11 16.82
N LYS A 638 10.63 -0.18 17.26
CA LYS A 638 11.27 0.92 18.01
C LYS A 638 11.94 1.96 17.12
N ASP A 639 12.68 1.51 16.11
CA ASP A 639 13.48 2.33 15.20
C ASP A 639 13.88 1.53 13.96
N ASN A 640 14.43 2.21 12.94
CA ASN A 640 14.86 1.59 11.69
C ASN A 640 16.06 0.61 11.86
N ARG A 641 16.72 0.56 13.02
CA ARG A 641 17.81 -0.36 13.37
C ARG A 641 17.30 -1.63 14.05
N SER A 642 16.01 -1.72 14.34
CA SER A 642 15.40 -2.78 15.13
C SER A 642 14.38 -3.60 14.34
N PHE A 643 14.11 -4.80 14.83
CA PHE A 643 12.91 -5.55 14.49
C PHE A 643 11.78 -5.20 15.48
N HIS A 644 10.59 -5.79 15.33
CA HIS A 644 9.58 -5.73 16.40
C HIS A 644 10.16 -6.24 17.73
N ASN A 645 9.70 -5.67 18.85
CA ASN A 645 10.15 -6.00 20.20
C ASN A 645 10.14 -7.52 20.50
N ALA A 646 9.21 -8.28 19.93
CA ALA A 646 9.19 -9.74 19.96
C ALA A 646 10.53 -10.38 19.55
N VAL A 647 11.07 -9.96 18.40
CA VAL A 647 12.32 -10.51 17.85
C VAL A 647 13.53 -9.92 18.55
N GLU A 648 13.50 -8.62 18.94
CA GLU A 648 14.54 -8.02 19.78
C GLU A 648 14.68 -8.70 21.15
N LEU A 649 13.57 -9.11 21.76
CA LEU A 649 13.53 -9.84 23.04
C LEU A 649 14.12 -11.25 22.91
N VAL A 650 13.86 -11.95 21.79
CA VAL A 650 14.53 -13.22 21.50
C VAL A 650 16.03 -13.01 21.25
N ILE A 651 16.43 -12.04 20.43
CA ILE A 651 17.85 -11.74 20.16
C ILE A 651 18.60 -11.44 21.46
N TRP A 652 18.03 -10.61 22.35
CA TRP A 652 18.60 -10.36 23.67
C TRP A 652 18.76 -11.65 24.48
N PHE A 653 17.73 -12.50 24.54
CA PHE A 653 17.82 -13.76 25.28
C PHE A 653 18.88 -14.70 24.71
N LEU A 654 19.02 -14.79 23.38
CA LEU A 654 20.11 -15.54 22.73
C LEU A 654 21.49 -15.00 23.17
N GLN A 655 21.66 -13.68 23.22
CA GLN A 655 22.89 -13.01 23.67
C GLN A 655 23.20 -13.28 25.16
N GLU A 656 22.21 -13.22 26.04
CA GLU A 656 22.37 -13.54 27.47
C GLU A 656 22.74 -15.02 27.66
N ARG A 657 22.11 -15.94 26.92
CA ARG A 657 22.41 -17.37 27.00
C ARG A 657 23.84 -17.68 26.55
N ALA A 658 24.28 -17.15 25.41
CA ALA A 658 25.67 -17.30 24.95
C ALA A 658 26.69 -16.68 25.93
N SER A 659 26.31 -15.65 26.68
CA SER A 659 27.19 -14.99 27.66
C SER A 659 27.22 -15.75 29.00
N ALA A 660 26.10 -16.30 29.45
CA ALA A 660 26.04 -17.19 30.61
C ALA A 660 26.79 -18.51 30.37
N ASP A 661 26.70 -19.07 29.16
CA ASP A 661 27.38 -20.32 28.81
C ASP A 661 28.92 -20.13 28.74
N ARG A 662 29.40 -19.00 28.19
CA ARG A 662 30.84 -18.62 28.25
C ARG A 662 31.35 -18.46 29.68
N ARG A 663 30.66 -17.70 30.54
CA ARG A 663 31.02 -17.58 31.97
C ARG A 663 31.05 -18.93 32.68
N SER A 664 30.13 -19.85 32.35
CA SER A 664 30.13 -21.21 32.89
C SER A 664 31.29 -22.07 32.38
N LEU A 665 31.81 -21.81 31.17
CA LEU A 665 32.99 -22.47 30.63
C LEU A 665 34.26 -21.94 31.31
N GLU A 666 34.40 -20.62 31.43
CA GLU A 666 35.49 -19.95 32.17
C GLU A 666 35.55 -20.40 33.63
N LEU A 667 34.42 -20.54 34.33
CA LEU A 667 34.34 -21.04 35.70
C LEU A 667 34.65 -22.53 35.84
N LYS A 668 34.51 -23.33 34.77
CA LYS A 668 35.00 -24.71 34.75
C LYS A 668 36.50 -24.75 34.49
N LEU A 669 36.99 -23.94 33.55
CA LEU A 669 38.41 -23.86 33.22
C LEU A 669 39.25 -23.38 34.41
N LYS A 670 38.76 -22.39 35.18
CA LYS A 670 39.31 -21.91 36.46
C LYS A 670 39.05 -22.84 37.68
N ARG A 671 38.67 -24.09 37.42
CA ARG A 671 38.55 -25.18 38.41
C ARG A 671 39.27 -26.46 37.96
N SER A 672 39.71 -26.52 36.70
CA SER A 672 40.63 -27.53 36.15
C SER A 672 42.07 -27.01 36.04
N LEU A 673 42.24 -25.69 36.17
CA LEU A 673 43.46 -24.97 36.52
C LEU A 673 43.36 -24.57 37.99
#